data_AF-A0A969KDX3-F1
#
_entry.id   AF-A0A969KDX3-F1
#
_cell.length_a   1.000
_cell.length_b   1.000
_cell.length_c   1.000
_cell.angle_alpha   90.00
_cell.angle_beta   90.00
_cell.angle_gamma   90.00
#
_symmetry.space_group_name_H-M   'P 1'
#
loop_
_entity.id
_entity.type
_entity.pdbx_description
1 polymer ?
#
loop_
_entity_poly.entity_id
_entity_poly.type
_entity_poly.pdbx_seq_one_letter_code
_entity_poly.pdbx_strand_id
1 'polypeptide(L)'
;MLTGGPSAFYAAHLAPNPDASILITGYQDDEAPGRKLLELADKGGGTLELNDQTVTVRCHFSRYHLSAHADGTELTAMVSALKPRQVALVHGDAESRVALAQQIERLTEVVLPADGQVLETAGPQQKPQRTTATPASRLQAVTAARQSAELQIRELWRIVANGSETQIVSVRELALAWYGSVAGEAEEARIRQMLDQACQEASSATDRLFFVPMPDLDGLYRVHVPEGEAGADLPQTGGVQPGRLLLLQVYTDRLLPVVCFDVRSEALWGYAPVNESNRTRFPRPAVLEIVGLWQPYPIAEVAEMRRTLADMVKATQRWRRQHPARSVVEQMEPGRAYRFEELVSLVGVATDDLEGRLGLALLLNETPRVFERRQETRLSTLLQRATYTLHEEWKTALAAGAGEMRPDQTWILSVIDKYLPNSPDLYRRGVNPDTGEVTLSFHFPSVAQTKYRAMLDAASKEAGVAITIAPQPHQGALTDAAHAVLPATLTVTRTSLHHDRETIRLRCAGKATLEEAEAARIRFREQTGWTLEIDHESLQIVSSSSVLPSSPSSPSSPPSPPSSSATPHRLDLHTAMALVRAALRDAQDFYKVSADQAQGVLMVRFHFPDIARVRYADTLDRLSNQTGWTVTVYPEPHQGAMEALVRRTMPEGAEVVGAPSLYRKNRQVLTKVRGRAEKKALDRAREAFAQTTGWTLVVQVER
;
A
#
# COMPACT_ATOMS: atom_id res chain seq x y z
N MET A 1 0.89 -3.22 -13.47
CA MET A 1 2.00 -3.29 -14.44
C MET A 1 2.23 -2.00 -15.23
N LEU A 2 1.21 -1.21 -15.59
CA LEU A 2 1.36 0.03 -16.39
C LEU A 2 2.00 -0.18 -17.79
N THR A 3 1.92 -1.40 -18.31
CA THR A 3 2.41 -1.79 -19.65
C THR A 3 1.56 -1.26 -20.80
N GLY A 4 0.37 -0.70 -20.52
CA GLY A 4 -0.48 -0.06 -21.52
C GLY A 4 -1.89 0.25 -21.04
N GLY A 5 -2.77 0.51 -22.01
CA GLY A 5 -4.21 0.76 -21.80
C GLY A 5 -4.51 2.03 -20.98
N PRO A 6 -5.74 2.13 -20.43
CA PRO A 6 -6.15 3.29 -19.63
C PRO A 6 -5.24 3.53 -18.42
N SER A 7 -4.69 2.48 -17.81
CA SER A 7 -3.79 2.61 -16.65
C SER A 7 -2.51 3.39 -16.97
N ALA A 8 -1.86 3.10 -18.11
CA ALA A 8 -0.68 3.83 -18.55
C ALA A 8 -1.04 5.24 -19.07
N PHE A 9 -2.21 5.40 -19.72
CA PHE A 9 -2.71 6.70 -20.15
C PHE A 9 -2.93 7.67 -18.97
N TYR A 10 -3.65 7.24 -17.93
CA TYR A 10 -3.85 8.07 -16.74
C TYR A 10 -2.53 8.30 -15.99
N ALA A 11 -1.68 7.27 -15.85
CA ALA A 11 -0.38 7.43 -15.21
C ALA A 11 0.50 8.47 -15.92
N ALA A 12 0.48 8.56 -17.26
CA ALA A 12 1.24 9.58 -17.99
C ALA A 12 0.76 11.03 -17.74
N HIS A 13 -0.53 11.23 -17.47
CA HIS A 13 -1.11 12.54 -17.15
C HIS A 13 -1.05 12.89 -15.67
N LEU A 14 -1.06 11.89 -14.78
CA LEU A 14 -1.01 12.07 -13.33
C LEU A 14 0.42 12.17 -12.80
N ALA A 15 1.38 11.40 -13.33
CA ALA A 15 2.76 11.38 -12.86
C ALA A 15 3.47 12.75 -12.78
N PRO A 16 3.26 13.73 -13.69
CA PRO A 16 3.94 15.03 -13.63
C PRO A 16 3.21 16.07 -12.75
N ASN A 17 2.03 15.74 -12.22
CA ASN A 17 1.27 16.60 -11.30
C ASN A 17 1.66 16.29 -9.84
N PRO A 18 2.25 17.23 -9.07
CA PRO A 18 2.63 16.98 -7.68
C PRO A 18 1.44 16.66 -6.75
N ASP A 19 0.25 17.17 -7.06
CA ASP A 19 -0.96 16.98 -6.23
C ASP A 19 -1.67 15.64 -6.52
N ALA A 20 -1.17 14.86 -7.48
CA ALA A 20 -1.73 13.56 -7.84
C ALA A 20 -1.12 12.41 -7.01
N SER A 21 -1.77 11.24 -7.03
CA SER A 21 -1.26 10.00 -6.43
C SER A 21 -1.40 8.80 -7.39
N ILE A 22 -0.33 8.00 -7.53
CA ILE A 22 -0.35 6.71 -8.23
C ILE A 22 0.00 5.60 -7.24
N LEU A 23 -1.02 4.83 -6.82
CA LEU A 23 -0.87 3.82 -5.77
C LEU A 23 -0.87 2.41 -6.40
N ILE A 24 0.21 1.66 -6.21
CA ILE A 24 0.43 0.34 -6.82
C ILE A 24 0.04 -0.75 -5.82
N THR A 25 -1.02 -1.49 -6.12
CA THR A 25 -1.71 -2.40 -5.16
C THR A 25 -1.40 -3.89 -5.32
N GLY A 26 -0.68 -4.30 -6.37
CA GLY A 26 -0.39 -5.70 -6.67
C GLY A 26 0.97 -5.90 -7.34
N TYR A 27 1.30 -7.14 -7.69
CA TYR A 27 2.59 -7.51 -8.28
C TYR A 27 2.88 -6.78 -9.61
N GLN A 28 4.16 -6.49 -9.86
CA GLN A 28 4.67 -5.87 -11.09
C GLN A 28 5.85 -6.71 -11.57
N ASP A 29 5.80 -7.21 -12.81
CA ASP A 29 6.93 -7.92 -13.44
C ASP A 29 8.15 -6.99 -13.55
N ASP A 30 9.36 -7.55 -13.48
CA ASP A 30 10.58 -6.73 -13.41
C ASP A 30 10.80 -5.81 -14.63
N GLU A 31 10.32 -6.20 -15.81
CA GLU A 31 10.43 -5.38 -17.03
C GLU A 31 9.39 -4.23 -17.10
N ALA A 32 8.30 -4.35 -16.34
CA ALA A 32 7.11 -3.51 -16.47
C ALA A 32 7.35 -2.04 -16.01
N PRO A 33 6.73 -1.04 -16.65
CA PRO A 33 6.84 0.36 -16.20
C PRO A 33 6.41 0.59 -14.75
N GLY A 34 5.46 -0.21 -14.24
CA GLY A 34 5.07 -0.21 -12.83
C GLY A 34 6.19 -0.63 -11.86
N ARG A 35 7.14 -1.48 -12.27
CA ARG A 35 8.33 -1.81 -11.45
C ARG A 35 9.31 -0.64 -11.42
N LYS A 36 9.59 -0.06 -12.59
CA LYS A 36 10.45 1.12 -12.74
C LYS A 36 9.90 2.33 -11.99
N LEU A 37 8.57 2.49 -11.93
CA LEU A 37 7.93 3.49 -11.07
C LEU A 37 8.28 3.27 -9.60
N LEU A 38 8.15 2.04 -9.09
CA LEU A 38 8.47 1.72 -7.70
C LEU A 38 9.94 2.00 -7.36
N GLU A 39 10.87 1.61 -8.23
CA GLU A 39 12.30 1.90 -8.08
C GLU A 39 12.63 3.40 -8.01
N LEU A 40 11.77 4.28 -8.52
CA LEU A 40 11.96 5.73 -8.41
C LEU A 40 11.54 6.27 -7.03
N ALA A 41 10.78 5.52 -6.21
CA ALA A 41 10.42 5.93 -4.84
C ALA A 41 11.69 5.95 -3.98
N ASP A 42 12.39 4.82 -3.98
CA ASP A 42 13.63 4.57 -3.24
C ASP A 42 14.77 5.52 -3.66
N LYS A 43 14.63 6.19 -4.81
CA LYS A 43 15.60 7.11 -5.42
C LYS A 43 15.18 8.60 -5.35
N GLY A 44 14.03 8.90 -4.75
CA GLY A 44 13.55 10.29 -4.55
C GLY A 44 12.93 10.95 -5.79
N GLY A 45 12.37 10.17 -6.72
CA GLY A 45 11.78 10.63 -7.97
C GLY A 45 12.69 10.47 -9.19
N GLY A 46 12.20 10.87 -10.37
CA GLY A 46 12.96 10.78 -11.63
C GLY A 46 12.05 10.81 -12.86
N THR A 47 12.47 10.16 -13.94
CA THR A 47 11.68 10.04 -15.18
C THR A 47 11.27 8.59 -15.44
N LEU A 48 10.01 8.41 -15.84
CA LEU A 48 9.43 7.12 -16.21
C LEU A 48 8.97 7.17 -17.67
N GLU A 49 9.14 6.08 -18.42
CA GLU A 49 8.58 5.97 -19.77
C GLU A 49 7.23 5.24 -19.73
N LEU A 50 6.18 5.92 -20.19
CA LEU A 50 4.80 5.43 -20.26
C LEU A 50 4.25 5.77 -21.65
N ASN A 51 3.74 4.79 -22.40
CA ASN A 51 3.20 4.98 -23.76
C ASN A 51 4.15 5.81 -24.67
N ASP A 52 5.43 5.44 -24.72
CA ASP A 52 6.52 6.14 -25.43
C ASP A 52 6.80 7.60 -25.01
N GLN A 53 6.14 8.11 -23.98
CA GLN A 53 6.40 9.43 -23.41
C GLN A 53 7.30 9.32 -22.16
N THR A 54 8.41 10.06 -22.13
CA THR A 54 9.24 10.22 -20.93
C THR A 54 8.60 11.26 -20.02
N VAL A 55 7.98 10.82 -18.93
CA VAL A 55 7.26 11.66 -17.98
C VAL A 55 8.08 11.84 -16.71
N THR A 56 8.28 13.08 -16.27
CA THR A 56 8.92 13.37 -14.98
C THR A 56 7.95 13.05 -13.85
N VAL A 57 8.27 12.07 -13.01
CA VAL A 57 7.46 11.70 -11.85
C VAL A 57 7.66 12.75 -10.76
N ARG A 58 6.58 13.47 -10.46
CA ARG A 58 6.45 14.49 -9.41
C ARG A 58 5.28 14.21 -8.46
N CYS A 59 4.31 13.41 -8.90
CA CYS A 59 3.18 12.98 -8.08
C CYS A 59 3.67 12.18 -6.86
N HIS A 60 2.81 12.04 -5.86
CA HIS A 60 3.00 11.04 -4.83
C HIS A 60 2.78 9.63 -5.41
N PHE A 61 3.53 8.63 -4.94
CA PHE A 61 3.31 7.23 -5.34
C PHE A 61 3.85 6.28 -4.27
N SER A 62 3.23 5.10 -4.16
CA SER A 62 3.57 4.11 -3.12
C SER A 62 3.14 2.71 -3.55
N ARG A 63 3.81 1.68 -3.01
CA ARG A 63 3.34 0.30 -3.07
C ARG A 63 2.50 -0.03 -1.84
N TYR A 64 1.34 -0.64 -2.07
CA TYR A 64 0.56 -1.32 -1.05
C TYR A 64 0.44 -2.79 -1.45
N HIS A 65 0.63 -3.69 -0.48
CA HIS A 65 0.46 -5.13 -0.71
C HIS A 65 -1.01 -5.49 -0.50
N LEU A 66 -1.82 -5.29 -1.53
CA LEU A 66 -3.23 -5.74 -1.60
C LEU A 66 -3.36 -6.91 -2.59
N SER A 67 -2.30 -7.69 -2.72
CA SER A 67 -2.31 -9.01 -3.36
C SER A 67 -3.22 -9.95 -2.57
N ALA A 68 -4.28 -10.46 -3.19
CA ALA A 68 -5.14 -11.51 -2.62
C ALA A 68 -4.47 -12.91 -2.69
N HIS A 69 -3.16 -12.96 -2.43
CA HIS A 69 -2.33 -14.15 -2.35
C HIS A 69 -1.86 -14.28 -0.91
N ALA A 70 -1.91 -15.50 -0.36
CA ALA A 70 -1.41 -15.78 0.98
C ALA A 70 0.12 -15.70 1.03
N ASP A 71 0.68 -15.21 2.14
CA ASP A 71 2.13 -15.17 2.36
C ASP A 71 2.71 -16.53 2.79
N GLY A 72 4.04 -16.65 2.83
CA GLY A 72 4.71 -17.92 3.18
C GLY A 72 4.41 -18.41 4.61
N THR A 73 4.15 -17.49 5.53
CA THR A 73 3.73 -17.76 6.92
C THR A 73 2.29 -18.27 6.95
N GLU A 74 1.37 -17.63 6.23
CA GLU A 74 -0.03 -18.06 6.11
C GLU A 74 -0.14 -19.44 5.45
N LEU A 75 0.62 -19.68 4.38
CA LEU A 75 0.70 -20.98 3.71
C LEU A 75 1.29 -22.05 4.63
N THR A 76 2.35 -21.73 5.39
CA THR A 76 2.93 -22.63 6.39
C THR A 76 1.95 -22.93 7.54
N ALA A 77 1.20 -21.94 8.00
CA ALA A 77 0.16 -22.10 9.01
C ALA A 77 -1.00 -22.96 8.50
N MET A 78 -1.43 -22.78 7.24
CA MET A 78 -2.44 -23.60 6.57
C MET A 78 -2.00 -25.07 6.48
N VAL A 79 -0.74 -25.33 6.09
CA VAL A 79 -0.16 -26.70 6.09
C VAL A 79 -0.14 -27.29 7.50
N SER A 80 0.28 -26.51 8.50
CA SER A 80 0.32 -26.92 9.91
C SER A 80 -1.07 -27.25 10.48
N ALA A 81 -2.12 -26.51 10.06
CA ALA A 81 -3.50 -26.73 10.47
C ALA A 81 -4.13 -27.94 9.78
N LEU A 82 -4.04 -28.02 8.45
CA LEU A 82 -4.67 -29.08 7.64
C LEU A 82 -3.95 -30.44 7.74
N LYS A 83 -2.64 -30.44 8.02
CA LYS A 83 -1.79 -31.63 8.15
C LYS A 83 -1.92 -32.59 6.95
N PRO A 84 -1.74 -32.07 5.71
CA PRO A 84 -1.81 -32.89 4.49
C PRO A 84 -0.70 -33.95 4.49
N ARG A 85 -0.90 -35.04 3.72
CA ARG A 85 0.12 -36.09 3.55
C ARG A 85 1.31 -35.63 2.69
N GLN A 86 1.04 -34.76 1.73
CA GLN A 86 1.99 -34.23 0.75
C GLN A 86 1.49 -32.86 0.26
N VAL A 87 2.38 -31.95 -0.11
CA VAL A 87 2.08 -30.61 -0.66
C VAL A 87 2.88 -30.39 -1.95
N ALA A 88 2.19 -30.05 -3.04
CA ALA A 88 2.84 -29.63 -4.28
C ALA A 88 2.82 -28.10 -4.38
N LEU A 89 3.99 -27.45 -4.43
CA LEU A 89 4.07 -25.99 -4.57
C LEU A 89 4.13 -25.60 -6.05
N VAL A 90 3.13 -24.84 -6.50
CA VAL A 90 2.90 -24.39 -7.89
C VAL A 90 2.67 -22.88 -7.94
N HIS A 91 2.65 -22.30 -9.14
CA HIS A 91 2.30 -20.89 -9.38
C HIS A 91 3.13 -19.87 -8.54
N GLY A 92 4.44 -19.96 -8.67
CA GLY A 92 5.40 -18.99 -8.12
C GLY A 92 6.72 -19.09 -8.88
N ASP A 93 7.60 -18.10 -8.70
CA ASP A 93 8.96 -18.17 -9.23
C ASP A 93 9.80 -19.27 -8.53
N ALA A 94 10.95 -19.60 -9.10
CA ALA A 94 11.79 -20.69 -8.61
C ALA A 94 12.38 -20.43 -7.22
N GLU A 95 12.70 -19.17 -6.88
CA GLU A 95 13.33 -18.81 -5.60
C GLU A 95 12.28 -18.85 -4.47
N SER A 96 11.13 -18.23 -4.66
CA SER A 96 9.99 -18.27 -3.72
C SER A 96 9.49 -19.69 -3.48
N ARG A 97 9.41 -20.54 -4.52
CA ARG A 97 8.99 -21.95 -4.37
C ARG A 97 9.98 -22.78 -3.56
N VAL A 98 11.29 -22.57 -3.74
CA VAL A 98 12.33 -23.23 -2.94
C VAL A 98 12.33 -22.71 -1.50
N ALA A 99 12.21 -21.39 -1.30
CA ALA A 99 12.18 -20.78 0.03
C ALA A 99 10.97 -21.27 0.86
N LEU A 100 9.78 -21.35 0.26
CA LEU A 100 8.60 -21.90 0.93
C LEU A 100 8.74 -23.40 1.20
N ALA A 101 9.32 -24.18 0.27
CA ALA A 101 9.54 -25.61 0.50
C ALA A 101 10.38 -25.87 1.76
N GLN A 102 11.44 -25.10 1.98
CA GLN A 102 12.29 -25.19 3.18
C GLN A 102 11.56 -24.83 4.49
N GLN A 103 10.46 -24.09 4.42
CA GLN A 103 9.61 -23.78 5.58
C GLN A 103 8.65 -24.93 5.91
N ILE A 104 8.07 -25.60 4.89
CA ILE A 104 7.06 -26.65 5.09
C ILE A 104 7.61 -28.10 5.07
N GLU A 105 8.85 -28.34 4.64
CA GLU A 105 9.52 -29.67 4.64
C GLU A 105 9.48 -30.40 6.00
N ARG A 106 9.38 -29.62 7.09
CA ARG A 106 9.38 -30.12 8.48
C ARG A 106 8.00 -30.51 8.98
N LEU A 107 6.95 -30.21 8.21
CA LEU A 107 5.54 -30.42 8.55
C LEU A 107 4.91 -31.54 7.72
N THR A 108 5.35 -31.71 6.47
CA THR A 108 4.79 -32.66 5.50
C THR A 108 5.79 -32.92 4.36
N GLU A 109 5.49 -33.90 3.50
CA GLU A 109 6.25 -34.16 2.28
C GLU A 109 5.99 -33.05 1.24
N VAL A 110 7.04 -32.51 0.61
CA VAL A 110 6.93 -31.36 -0.30
C VAL A 110 7.45 -31.70 -1.69
N VAL A 111 6.69 -31.34 -2.71
CA VAL A 111 7.03 -31.57 -4.12
C VAL A 111 7.10 -30.23 -4.86
N LEU A 112 8.15 -30.05 -5.66
CA LEU A 112 8.32 -28.92 -6.58
C LEU A 112 8.15 -29.42 -8.02
N PRO A 113 6.91 -29.61 -8.52
CA PRO A 113 6.68 -30.14 -9.86
C PRO A 113 7.18 -29.19 -10.95
N ALA A 114 7.75 -29.75 -12.02
CA ALA A 114 8.00 -29.02 -13.26
C ALA A 114 6.70 -28.81 -14.05
N ASP A 115 6.68 -27.82 -14.94
CA ASP A 115 5.50 -27.56 -15.78
C ASP A 115 5.22 -28.77 -16.70
N GLY A 116 3.97 -29.25 -16.67
CA GLY A 116 3.56 -30.47 -17.37
C GLY A 116 3.89 -31.79 -16.65
N GLN A 117 4.51 -31.77 -15.46
CA GLN A 117 4.74 -32.98 -14.67
C GLN A 117 3.44 -33.52 -14.07
N VAL A 118 3.18 -34.82 -14.28
CA VAL A 118 2.09 -35.55 -13.62
C VAL A 118 2.55 -36.05 -12.25
N LEU A 119 1.68 -35.97 -11.24
CA LEU A 119 1.92 -36.48 -9.88
C LEU A 119 0.89 -37.58 -9.56
N GLU A 120 1.37 -38.75 -9.13
CA GLU A 120 0.52 -39.84 -8.66
C GLU A 120 0.25 -39.70 -7.15
N THR A 121 -1.03 -39.73 -6.75
CA THR A 121 -1.40 -39.59 -5.33
C THR A 121 -1.57 -40.96 -4.68
N ALA A 122 -0.78 -41.24 -3.65
CA ALA A 122 -0.85 -42.50 -2.92
C ALA A 122 -2.19 -42.64 -2.18
N GLY A 123 -2.96 -43.69 -2.52
CA GLY A 123 -4.26 -43.99 -1.93
C GLY A 123 -4.28 -44.17 -0.40
N PRO A 124 -5.47 -44.36 0.20
CA PRO A 124 -5.62 -44.45 1.65
C PRO A 124 -5.02 -45.73 2.22
N GLN A 125 -3.75 -45.67 2.64
CA GLN A 125 -3.13 -46.72 3.43
C GLN A 125 -3.71 -46.77 4.84
N GLN A 126 -4.00 -47.98 5.32
CA GLN A 126 -4.52 -48.21 6.67
C GLN A 126 -3.49 -47.74 7.71
N LYS A 127 -3.93 -46.91 8.68
CA LYS A 127 -3.06 -46.40 9.74
C LYS A 127 -2.81 -47.48 10.80
N PRO A 128 -1.56 -47.64 11.29
CA PRO A 128 -1.31 -48.43 12.50
C PRO A 128 -2.00 -47.78 13.71
N GLN A 129 -2.42 -48.61 14.66
CA GLN A 129 -3.15 -48.15 15.84
C GLN A 129 -2.31 -47.19 16.69
N ARG A 130 -2.89 -46.05 17.07
CA ARG A 130 -2.27 -45.08 17.98
C ARG A 130 -2.96 -45.18 19.34
N THR A 131 -2.18 -45.42 20.39
CA THR A 131 -2.68 -45.69 21.75
C THR A 131 -3.53 -44.54 22.30
N THR A 132 -4.69 -44.88 22.86
CA THR A 132 -5.68 -43.92 23.38
C THR A 132 -5.28 -43.34 24.73
N ALA A 133 -5.29 -42.01 24.84
CA ALA A 133 -5.39 -41.30 26.12
C ALA A 133 -6.86 -40.95 26.37
N THR A 134 -7.38 -41.23 27.56
CA THR A 134 -8.83 -41.37 27.79
C THR A 134 -9.45 -40.24 28.62
N PRO A 135 -10.49 -39.55 28.13
CA PRO A 135 -11.37 -38.72 28.95
C PRO A 135 -12.78 -39.35 29.11
N ALA A 136 -12.84 -40.62 29.50
CA ALA A 136 -14.10 -41.37 29.66
C ALA A 136 -14.57 -41.36 31.12
N SER A 137 -15.56 -40.51 31.43
CA SER A 137 -16.34 -40.58 32.68
C SER A 137 -17.69 -39.84 32.61
N ARG A 138 -17.80 -38.73 31.86
CA ARG A 138 -19.07 -37.98 31.70
C ARG A 138 -19.93 -38.37 30.50
N LEU A 139 -19.35 -38.78 29.37
CA LEU A 139 -20.13 -39.17 28.18
C LEU A 139 -20.87 -40.51 28.34
N GLN A 140 -20.34 -41.43 29.16
CA GLN A 140 -20.96 -42.73 29.44
C GLN A 140 -22.30 -42.61 30.18
N ALA A 141 -22.47 -41.58 31.02
CA ALA A 141 -23.70 -41.38 31.79
C ALA A 141 -24.91 -40.98 30.91
N VAL A 142 -24.68 -40.31 29.78
CA VAL A 142 -25.75 -39.88 28.85
C VAL A 142 -26.09 -40.99 27.85
N THR A 143 -25.09 -41.75 27.40
CA THR A 143 -25.28 -42.85 26.44
C THR A 143 -25.95 -44.07 27.05
N ALA A 144 -25.60 -44.43 28.30
CA ALA A 144 -26.22 -45.57 29.00
C ALA A 144 -27.75 -45.43 29.17
N ALA A 145 -28.27 -44.20 29.31
CA ALA A 145 -29.71 -43.95 29.44
C ALA A 145 -30.49 -44.09 28.12
N ARG A 146 -29.81 -44.09 26.95
CA ARG A 146 -30.44 -44.07 25.62
C ARG A 146 -30.36 -45.39 24.85
N GLN A 147 -29.54 -46.34 25.30
CA GLN A 147 -29.47 -47.68 24.69
C GLN A 147 -30.77 -48.49 24.81
N SER A 148 -31.67 -48.09 25.74
CA SER A 148 -33.00 -48.69 25.93
C SER A 148 -34.15 -47.82 25.41
N ALA A 149 -33.87 -46.73 24.71
CA ALA A 149 -34.89 -45.85 24.12
C ALA A 149 -35.22 -46.27 22.69
N GLU A 150 -36.51 -46.24 22.34
CA GLU A 150 -36.98 -46.50 20.99
C GLU A 150 -36.49 -45.39 20.03
N LEU A 151 -36.05 -45.77 18.82
CA LEU A 151 -35.47 -44.85 17.86
C LEU A 151 -36.58 -43.99 17.22
N GLN A 152 -36.64 -42.70 17.57
CA GLN A 152 -37.65 -41.78 17.06
C GLN A 152 -37.04 -40.71 16.14
N ILE A 153 -37.50 -40.65 14.88
CA ILE A 153 -36.97 -39.73 13.86
C ILE A 153 -36.98 -38.25 14.27
N ARG A 154 -38.01 -37.83 15.04
CA ARG A 154 -38.15 -36.45 15.55
C ARG A 154 -37.15 -36.12 16.65
N GLU A 155 -36.81 -37.09 17.51
CA GLU A 155 -35.77 -36.91 18.52
C GLU A 155 -34.37 -36.98 17.90
N LEU A 156 -34.15 -37.88 16.94
CA LEU A 156 -32.92 -37.93 16.14
C LEU A 156 -32.68 -36.59 15.43
N TRP A 157 -33.72 -36.04 14.79
CA TRP A 157 -33.72 -34.70 14.21
C TRP A 157 -33.35 -33.63 15.26
N ARG A 158 -34.01 -33.59 16.43
CA ARG A 158 -33.67 -32.63 17.51
C ARG A 158 -32.23 -32.75 18.03
N ILE A 159 -31.56 -33.89 17.89
CA ILE A 159 -30.16 -34.09 18.31
C ILE A 159 -29.18 -33.49 17.29
N VAL A 160 -29.48 -33.59 15.99
CA VAL A 160 -28.55 -33.17 14.92
C VAL A 160 -28.91 -31.86 14.25
N ALA A 161 -30.18 -31.48 14.21
CA ALA A 161 -30.67 -30.31 13.51
C ALA A 161 -30.17 -29.02 14.17
N ASN A 162 -29.31 -28.31 13.45
CA ASN A 162 -28.70 -27.06 13.92
C ASN A 162 -29.52 -25.82 13.54
N GLY A 163 -30.70 -25.99 12.91
CA GLY A 163 -31.52 -24.92 12.37
C GLY A 163 -31.17 -24.50 10.93
N SER A 164 -30.35 -25.26 10.21
CA SER A 164 -29.99 -25.02 8.81
C SER A 164 -30.63 -26.02 7.84
N GLU A 165 -31.40 -25.48 6.89
CA GLU A 165 -31.92 -26.19 5.71
C GLU A 165 -30.81 -26.67 4.75
N THR A 166 -29.54 -26.28 4.99
CA THR A 166 -28.39 -26.68 4.17
C THR A 166 -27.48 -27.70 4.86
N GLN A 167 -27.81 -28.11 6.09
CA GLN A 167 -27.07 -29.16 6.79
C GLN A 167 -27.25 -30.49 6.05
N ILE A 168 -26.14 -31.16 5.73
CA ILE A 168 -26.11 -32.52 5.20
C ILE A 168 -25.53 -33.43 6.29
N VAL A 169 -26.11 -34.62 6.45
CA VAL A 169 -25.68 -35.65 7.41
C VAL A 169 -25.67 -37.02 6.74
N SER A 170 -24.71 -37.86 7.13
CA SER A 170 -24.67 -39.27 6.75
C SER A 170 -25.44 -40.17 7.72
N VAL A 171 -25.89 -41.33 7.24
CA VAL A 171 -26.43 -42.43 8.08
C VAL A 171 -25.50 -42.73 9.28
N ARG A 172 -24.19 -42.66 9.06
CA ARG A 172 -23.15 -42.92 10.05
C ARG A 172 -23.07 -41.85 11.14
N GLU A 173 -23.16 -40.58 10.77
CA GLU A 173 -23.20 -39.48 11.74
C GLU A 173 -24.50 -39.50 12.56
N LEU A 174 -25.63 -39.86 11.94
CA LEU A 174 -26.89 -40.09 12.62
C LEU A 174 -26.82 -41.26 13.62
N ALA A 175 -26.22 -42.39 13.22
CA ALA A 175 -26.01 -43.54 14.10
C ALA A 175 -25.09 -43.19 15.29
N LEU A 176 -23.98 -42.47 15.05
CA LEU A 176 -23.08 -41.97 16.09
C LEU A 176 -23.76 -40.95 17.02
N ALA A 177 -24.68 -40.12 16.51
CA ALA A 177 -25.42 -39.14 17.30
C ALA A 177 -26.46 -39.79 18.23
N TRP A 178 -27.06 -40.93 17.83
CA TRP A 178 -28.04 -41.66 18.64
C TRP A 178 -27.40 -42.67 19.59
N TYR A 179 -26.60 -43.59 19.05
CA TYR A 179 -26.02 -44.73 19.78
C TYR A 179 -24.65 -44.42 20.40
N GLY A 180 -24.02 -43.29 20.04
CA GLY A 180 -22.68 -42.93 20.52
C GLY A 180 -21.57 -43.80 19.89
N SER A 181 -20.45 -43.93 20.60
CA SER A 181 -19.24 -44.62 20.12
C SER A 181 -19.36 -46.16 20.01
N VAL A 182 -20.56 -46.72 20.10
CA VAL A 182 -20.85 -48.14 19.84
C VAL A 182 -21.64 -48.36 18.55
N ALA A 183 -21.96 -47.30 17.79
CA ALA A 183 -22.59 -47.42 16.49
C ALA A 183 -21.71 -48.22 15.50
N GLY A 184 -22.22 -49.35 15.03
CA GLY A 184 -21.66 -50.13 13.93
C GLY A 184 -22.64 -50.30 12.77
N GLU A 185 -22.34 -51.24 11.88
CA GLU A 185 -23.13 -51.50 10.66
C GLU A 185 -24.61 -51.84 10.96
N ALA A 186 -24.89 -52.48 12.11
CA ALA A 186 -26.25 -52.80 12.55
C ALA A 186 -27.06 -51.55 12.97
N GLU A 187 -26.42 -50.60 13.64
CA GLU A 187 -27.01 -49.32 14.03
C GLU A 187 -27.19 -48.39 12.82
N GLU A 188 -26.22 -48.36 11.91
CA GLU A 188 -26.33 -47.67 10.62
C GLU A 188 -27.49 -48.25 9.77
N ALA A 189 -27.65 -49.57 9.72
CA ALA A 189 -28.77 -50.21 9.04
C ALA A 189 -30.14 -49.85 9.63
N ARG A 190 -30.27 -49.77 10.97
CA ARG A 190 -31.51 -49.34 11.64
C ARG A 190 -31.87 -47.88 11.32
N ILE A 191 -30.88 -46.98 11.32
CA ILE A 191 -31.08 -45.57 10.95
C ILE A 191 -31.55 -45.47 9.50
N ARG A 192 -30.89 -46.19 8.57
CA ARG A 192 -31.30 -46.23 7.16
C ARG A 192 -32.74 -46.73 6.98
N GLN A 193 -33.09 -47.87 7.61
CA GLN A 193 -34.44 -48.43 7.56
C GLN A 193 -35.51 -47.42 8.04
N MET A 194 -35.25 -46.69 9.14
CA MET A 194 -36.16 -45.66 9.66
C MET A 194 -36.33 -44.47 8.69
N LEU A 195 -35.24 -44.03 8.04
CA LEU A 195 -35.28 -42.95 7.05
C LEU A 195 -36.03 -43.37 5.78
N ASP A 196 -35.78 -44.58 5.31
CA ASP A 196 -36.43 -45.14 4.11
C ASP A 196 -37.94 -45.37 4.34
N GLN A 197 -38.34 -45.80 5.55
CA GLN A 197 -39.75 -45.88 5.96
C GLN A 197 -40.40 -44.49 5.98
N ALA A 198 -39.77 -43.48 6.58
CA ALA A 198 -40.30 -42.12 6.61
C ALA A 198 -40.48 -41.53 5.19
N CYS A 199 -39.57 -41.84 4.26
CA CYS A 199 -39.69 -41.45 2.85
C CYS A 199 -40.89 -42.13 2.15
N GLN A 200 -41.20 -43.39 2.49
CA GLN A 200 -42.36 -44.11 1.96
C GLN A 200 -43.68 -43.55 2.52
N GLU A 201 -43.74 -43.30 3.83
CA GLU A 201 -44.91 -42.74 4.51
C GLU A 201 -45.26 -41.33 4.00
N ALA A 202 -44.25 -40.50 3.68
CA ALA A 202 -44.42 -39.12 3.24
C ALA A 202 -45.15 -38.94 1.89
N SER A 203 -45.31 -39.99 1.07
CA SER A 203 -46.17 -40.01 -0.13
C SER A 203 -46.08 -38.74 -1.01
N SER A 204 -44.87 -38.43 -1.48
CA SER A 204 -44.47 -37.25 -2.28
C SER A 204 -44.53 -35.85 -1.62
N ALA A 205 -44.91 -35.74 -0.35
CA ALA A 205 -44.88 -34.46 0.38
C ALA A 205 -43.51 -34.25 1.10
N THR A 206 -42.50 -33.83 0.33
CA THR A 206 -41.12 -33.58 0.83
C THR A 206 -41.07 -32.65 2.03
N ASP A 207 -41.97 -31.66 2.08
CA ASP A 207 -42.03 -30.59 3.11
C ASP A 207 -42.47 -31.11 4.50
N ARG A 208 -42.67 -32.43 4.63
CA ARG A 208 -42.96 -33.15 5.88
C ARG A 208 -41.78 -33.98 6.39
N LEU A 209 -40.71 -34.13 5.62
CA LEU A 209 -39.55 -34.94 5.99
C LEU A 209 -38.57 -34.15 6.87
N PHE A 210 -38.19 -34.72 8.01
CA PHE A 210 -37.08 -34.20 8.83
C PHE A 210 -35.70 -34.36 8.15
N PHE A 211 -35.60 -35.34 7.25
CA PHE A 211 -34.39 -35.71 6.52
C PHE A 211 -34.77 -36.04 5.06
N VAL A 212 -34.27 -35.26 4.10
CA VAL A 212 -34.56 -35.43 2.68
C VAL A 212 -33.35 -36.12 2.01
N PRO A 213 -33.52 -37.29 1.37
CA PRO A 213 -32.40 -37.99 0.72
C PRO A 213 -31.84 -37.18 -0.47
N MET A 214 -30.51 -37.22 -0.65
CA MET A 214 -29.84 -36.56 -1.77
C MET A 214 -29.83 -37.49 -3.00
N PRO A 215 -30.44 -37.13 -4.16
CA PRO A 215 -30.61 -38.04 -5.29
C PRO A 215 -29.32 -38.63 -5.85
N ASP A 216 -28.25 -37.84 -5.88
CA ASP A 216 -26.96 -38.21 -6.48
C ASP A 216 -25.95 -38.81 -5.48
N LEU A 217 -26.32 -38.94 -4.19
CA LEU A 217 -25.40 -39.24 -3.09
C LEU A 217 -26.05 -40.19 -2.06
N ASP A 218 -25.95 -41.51 -2.30
CA ASP A 218 -26.46 -42.53 -1.37
C ASP A 218 -25.86 -42.38 0.04
N GLY A 219 -26.70 -42.58 1.05
CA GLY A 219 -26.36 -42.48 2.47
C GLY A 219 -26.25 -41.05 3.00
N LEU A 220 -26.46 -40.01 2.17
CA LEU A 220 -26.50 -38.61 2.59
C LEU A 220 -27.91 -38.03 2.53
N TYR A 221 -28.29 -37.36 3.61
CA TYR A 221 -29.59 -36.73 3.78
C TYR A 221 -29.41 -35.26 4.15
N ARG A 222 -30.23 -34.38 3.57
CA ARG A 222 -30.33 -32.97 3.96
C ARG A 222 -31.28 -32.85 5.13
N VAL A 223 -30.86 -32.21 6.21
CA VAL A 223 -31.75 -31.90 7.34
C VAL A 223 -32.71 -30.79 6.91
N HIS A 224 -34.00 -31.01 7.10
CA HIS A 224 -35.06 -30.07 6.73
C HIS A 224 -35.92 -29.74 7.96
N VAL A 225 -36.69 -28.66 7.89
CA VAL A 225 -37.55 -28.17 8.99
C VAL A 225 -39.00 -28.21 8.49
N PRO A 226 -39.79 -29.25 8.84
CA PRO A 226 -41.15 -29.39 8.33
C PRO A 226 -42.07 -28.21 8.66
N GLU A 227 -43.02 -27.93 7.76
CA GLU A 227 -44.04 -26.91 8.01
C GLU A 227 -44.82 -27.21 9.29
N GLY A 228 -44.80 -26.26 10.24
CA GLY A 228 -45.42 -26.37 11.56
C GLY A 228 -44.44 -26.54 12.73
N GLU A 229 -43.20 -27.00 12.52
CA GLU A 229 -42.18 -27.08 13.58
C GLU A 229 -41.49 -25.72 13.85
N ALA A 230 -41.65 -24.75 12.93
CA ALA A 230 -40.92 -23.48 12.89
C ALA A 230 -41.24 -22.46 14.03
N GLY A 231 -41.88 -22.90 15.12
CA GLY A 231 -42.32 -22.02 16.22
C GLY A 231 -42.29 -22.62 17.64
N ALA A 232 -41.94 -23.91 17.81
CA ALA A 232 -41.91 -24.57 19.12
C ALA A 232 -40.67 -25.47 19.28
N ASP A 233 -39.89 -25.25 20.33
CA ASP A 233 -38.71 -26.05 20.74
C ASP A 233 -37.60 -26.26 19.68
N LEU A 234 -37.54 -25.45 18.63
CA LEU A 234 -36.24 -25.17 17.99
C LEU A 234 -35.35 -24.42 19.00
N PRO A 235 -34.10 -24.86 19.26
CA PRO A 235 -33.22 -24.22 20.22
C PRO A 235 -32.95 -22.77 19.79
N GLN A 236 -33.35 -21.81 20.64
CA GLN A 236 -33.40 -20.38 20.30
C GLN A 236 -32.13 -19.92 19.58
N THR A 237 -32.28 -19.48 18.33
CA THR A 237 -31.15 -19.14 17.45
C THR A 237 -30.30 -18.06 18.09
N GLY A 238 -29.03 -18.41 18.37
CA GLY A 238 -28.22 -17.64 19.31
C GLY A 238 -28.08 -16.16 18.95
N GLY A 239 -28.42 -15.29 19.90
CA GLY A 239 -27.97 -13.90 20.17
C GLY A 239 -28.05 -12.82 19.08
N VAL A 240 -27.72 -13.12 17.82
CA VAL A 240 -27.76 -12.16 16.71
C VAL A 240 -29.21 -11.98 16.28
N GLN A 241 -29.69 -10.74 16.38
CA GLN A 241 -31.06 -10.33 16.09
C GLN A 241 -31.05 -9.10 15.16
N PRO A 242 -32.12 -8.86 14.39
CA PRO A 242 -32.36 -7.55 13.77
C PRO A 242 -32.32 -6.41 14.80
N GLY A 243 -31.87 -5.23 14.38
CA GLY A 243 -31.67 -4.07 15.27
C GLY A 243 -30.40 -4.14 16.13
N ARG A 244 -29.48 -5.08 15.87
CA ARG A 244 -28.15 -5.12 16.52
C ARG A 244 -27.07 -4.48 15.66
N LEU A 245 -26.17 -3.73 16.30
CA LEU A 245 -24.87 -3.39 15.74
C LEU A 245 -23.92 -4.57 15.99
N LEU A 246 -23.32 -5.08 14.92
CA LEU A 246 -22.41 -6.22 14.92
C LEU A 246 -21.02 -5.77 14.44
N LEU A 247 -19.97 -6.41 14.94
CA LEU A 247 -18.63 -6.32 14.38
C LEU A 247 -18.32 -7.62 13.60
N LEU A 248 -18.02 -7.50 12.31
CA LEU A 248 -17.79 -8.64 11.42
C LEU A 248 -16.35 -8.71 10.91
N GLN A 249 -15.81 -9.91 10.70
CA GLN A 249 -14.58 -10.18 9.95
C GLN A 249 -14.95 -10.64 8.53
N VAL A 250 -14.69 -9.81 7.51
CA VAL A 250 -15.19 -10.04 6.13
C VAL A 250 -14.11 -10.56 5.18
N TYR A 251 -12.84 -10.28 5.51
CA TYR A 251 -11.61 -10.81 4.92
C TYR A 251 -10.60 -11.01 6.05
N THR A 252 -9.42 -11.61 5.79
CA THR A 252 -8.43 -12.04 6.81
C THR A 252 -8.25 -11.05 7.96
N ASP A 253 -7.90 -9.80 7.67
CA ASP A 253 -7.73 -8.75 8.70
C ASP A 253 -8.79 -7.64 8.64
N ARG A 254 -9.84 -7.80 7.81
CA ARG A 254 -10.81 -6.71 7.61
C ARG A 254 -12.01 -6.81 8.54
N LEU A 255 -11.98 -5.97 9.57
CA LEU A 255 -13.13 -5.69 10.43
C LEU A 255 -14.13 -4.74 9.73
N LEU A 256 -15.43 -4.98 9.94
CA LEU A 256 -16.53 -4.21 9.38
C LEU A 256 -17.70 -4.13 10.39
N PRO A 257 -18.06 -2.95 10.90
CA PRO A 257 -19.28 -2.78 11.68
C PRO A 257 -20.51 -2.75 10.77
N VAL A 258 -21.55 -3.48 11.16
CA VAL A 258 -22.77 -3.69 10.37
C VAL A 258 -24.01 -3.61 11.25
N VAL A 259 -25.02 -2.84 10.85
CA VAL A 259 -26.34 -2.82 11.52
C VAL A 259 -27.24 -3.88 10.90
N CYS A 260 -27.57 -4.90 11.67
CA CYS A 260 -28.34 -6.07 11.23
C CYS A 260 -29.84 -5.76 11.07
N PHE A 261 -30.47 -6.25 10.00
CA PHE A 261 -31.92 -6.08 9.75
C PHE A 261 -32.67 -7.38 9.41
N ASP A 262 -31.99 -8.43 8.95
CA ASP A 262 -32.57 -9.78 8.77
C ASP A 262 -31.53 -10.84 9.18
N VAL A 263 -31.99 -11.96 9.73
CA VAL A 263 -31.15 -13.05 10.27
C VAL A 263 -31.79 -14.38 9.90
N ARG A 264 -31.05 -15.23 9.19
CA ARG A 264 -31.47 -16.58 8.81
C ARG A 264 -30.49 -17.63 9.34
N SER A 265 -30.68 -18.88 8.95
CA SER A 265 -29.88 -20.04 9.34
C SER A 265 -28.37 -19.85 9.12
N GLU A 266 -27.95 -19.53 7.89
CA GLU A 266 -26.52 -19.45 7.50
C GLU A 266 -25.97 -18.03 7.38
N ALA A 267 -26.85 -17.03 7.22
CA ALA A 267 -26.46 -15.67 6.88
C ALA A 267 -27.29 -14.64 7.64
N LEU A 268 -26.67 -13.47 7.84
CA LEU A 268 -27.33 -12.25 8.29
C LEU A 268 -27.29 -11.22 7.15
N TRP A 269 -28.28 -10.32 7.17
CA TRP A 269 -28.30 -9.15 6.32
C TRP A 269 -28.24 -7.90 7.18
N GLY A 270 -27.40 -6.96 6.76
CA GLY A 270 -27.20 -5.70 7.45
C GLY A 270 -26.65 -4.62 6.53
N TYR A 271 -26.58 -3.41 7.06
CA TYR A 271 -26.02 -2.25 6.37
C TYR A 271 -24.64 -1.89 6.93
N ALA A 272 -23.69 -1.71 6.02
CA ALA A 272 -22.34 -1.21 6.29
C ALA A 272 -22.27 0.34 6.11
N PRO A 273 -21.23 1.03 6.63
CA PRO A 273 -20.98 2.46 6.42
C PRO A 273 -21.18 2.96 4.98
N VAL A 274 -21.41 4.27 4.78
CA VAL A 274 -21.65 4.84 3.44
C VAL A 274 -20.47 4.64 2.45
N ASN A 275 -19.24 4.59 2.95
CA ASN A 275 -18.02 4.35 2.15
C ASN A 275 -17.78 2.86 1.82
N GLU A 276 -18.71 1.97 2.18
CA GLU A 276 -18.58 0.53 2.02
C GLU A 276 -19.41 -0.05 0.87
N SER A 277 -19.02 -1.25 0.44
CA SER A 277 -19.74 -2.01 -0.59
C SER A 277 -21.23 -2.15 -0.26
N ASN A 278 -22.10 -2.08 -1.27
CA ASN A 278 -23.53 -2.37 -1.16
C ASN A 278 -23.84 -3.86 -0.90
N ARG A 279 -22.84 -4.68 -0.56
CA ARG A 279 -23.01 -6.04 -0.04
C ARG A 279 -23.77 -5.99 1.29
N THR A 280 -25.03 -6.42 1.29
CA THR A 280 -25.85 -6.52 2.51
C THR A 280 -25.77 -7.89 3.19
N ARG A 281 -25.43 -8.97 2.47
CA ARG A 281 -25.38 -10.35 3.00
C ARG A 281 -23.99 -10.74 3.54
N PHE A 282 -23.94 -11.23 4.76
CA PHE A 282 -22.75 -11.71 5.46
C PHE A 282 -22.98 -13.12 6.04
N PRO A 283 -21.97 -14.01 6.05
CA PRO A 283 -22.09 -15.34 6.65
C PRO A 283 -22.07 -15.23 8.19
N ARG A 284 -22.85 -16.05 8.92
CA ARG A 284 -22.90 -15.97 10.39
C ARG A 284 -21.53 -16.14 11.09
N PRO A 285 -20.61 -17.04 10.64
CA PRO A 285 -19.28 -17.15 11.23
C PRO A 285 -18.40 -15.89 11.14
N ALA A 286 -18.78 -14.88 10.34
CA ALA A 286 -18.08 -13.60 10.32
C ALA A 286 -18.32 -12.76 11.58
N VAL A 287 -19.34 -13.03 12.39
CA VAL A 287 -19.65 -12.24 13.60
C VAL A 287 -18.55 -12.43 14.65
N LEU A 288 -17.77 -11.37 14.89
CA LEU A 288 -16.83 -11.33 16.00
C LEU A 288 -17.53 -10.98 17.30
N GLU A 289 -18.30 -9.89 17.31
CA GLU A 289 -19.00 -9.39 18.49
C GLU A 289 -20.37 -8.79 18.17
N ILE A 290 -21.25 -8.80 19.18
CA ILE A 290 -22.50 -8.05 19.20
C ILE A 290 -22.22 -6.75 19.99
N VAL A 291 -21.98 -5.66 19.27
CA VAL A 291 -21.58 -4.39 19.88
C VAL A 291 -22.69 -3.79 20.72
N GLY A 292 -23.95 -3.82 20.25
CA GLY A 292 -25.08 -3.28 21.00
C GLY A 292 -26.40 -3.29 20.24
N LEU A 293 -27.39 -2.57 20.77
CA LEU A 293 -28.69 -2.33 20.13
C LEU A 293 -28.61 -1.02 19.32
N TRP A 294 -28.92 -1.05 18.03
CA TRP A 294 -29.01 0.15 17.22
C TRP A 294 -30.37 0.85 17.42
N GLN A 295 -30.37 2.18 17.49
CA GLN A 295 -31.58 2.99 17.55
C GLN A 295 -31.46 4.22 16.61
N PRO A 296 -32.56 4.66 15.96
CA PRO A 296 -33.87 4.03 15.94
C PRO A 296 -33.89 2.71 15.13
N TYR A 297 -34.76 1.78 15.53
CA TYR A 297 -35.08 0.58 14.74
C TYR A 297 -36.61 0.32 14.76
N PRO A 298 -37.26 -0.03 13.62
CA PRO A 298 -36.69 -0.24 12.28
C PRO A 298 -36.12 1.04 11.65
N ILE A 299 -35.19 0.87 10.71
CA ILE A 299 -34.47 1.96 10.06
C ILE A 299 -35.39 2.60 9.00
N ALA A 300 -35.77 3.87 9.21
CA ALA A 300 -36.55 4.63 8.24
C ALA A 300 -35.69 5.08 7.04
N GLU A 301 -34.60 5.81 7.29
CA GLU A 301 -33.66 6.25 6.25
C GLU A 301 -32.34 5.48 6.29
N VAL A 302 -32.20 4.50 5.39
CA VAL A 302 -30.94 3.75 5.22
C VAL A 302 -29.78 4.68 4.83
N ALA A 303 -30.02 5.72 4.02
CA ALA A 303 -28.98 6.67 3.62
C ALA A 303 -28.49 7.55 4.79
N GLU A 304 -29.35 7.87 5.76
CA GLU A 304 -28.95 8.55 7.00
C GLU A 304 -28.17 7.60 7.92
N MET A 305 -28.75 6.45 8.26
CA MET A 305 -28.08 5.47 9.14
C MET A 305 -26.70 5.04 8.64
N ARG A 306 -26.49 4.89 7.31
CA ARG A 306 -25.16 4.59 6.74
C ARG A 306 -24.14 5.74 6.92
N ARG A 307 -24.59 6.99 7.04
CA ARG A 307 -23.75 8.15 7.38
C ARG A 307 -23.46 8.17 8.88
N THR A 308 -24.47 8.07 9.74
CA THR A 308 -24.32 7.98 11.21
C THR A 308 -23.36 6.86 11.62
N LEU A 309 -23.47 5.68 11.01
CA LEU A 309 -22.57 4.55 11.22
C LEU A 309 -21.13 4.85 10.77
N ALA A 310 -20.95 5.56 9.65
CA ALA A 310 -19.63 5.97 9.17
C ALA A 310 -18.98 7.03 10.08
N ASP A 311 -19.77 7.97 10.60
CA ASP A 311 -19.27 9.02 11.49
C ASP A 311 -18.96 8.47 12.89
N MET A 312 -19.76 7.53 13.41
CA MET A 312 -19.42 6.78 14.64
C MET A 312 -18.12 5.97 14.47
N VAL A 313 -17.87 5.37 13.30
CA VAL A 313 -16.59 4.68 13.02
C VAL A 313 -15.39 5.62 13.13
N LYS A 314 -15.47 6.83 12.55
CA LYS A 314 -14.44 7.88 12.75
C LYS A 314 -14.32 8.24 14.22
N ALA A 315 -15.44 8.40 14.90
CA ALA A 315 -15.51 8.82 16.29
C ALA A 315 -14.77 7.84 17.23
N THR A 316 -14.85 6.52 16.97
CA THR A 316 -14.08 5.50 17.72
C THR A 316 -12.56 5.70 17.73
N GLN A 317 -11.99 6.44 16.75
CA GLN A 317 -10.57 6.77 16.74
C GLN A 317 -10.21 7.72 17.91
N ARG A 318 -11.11 8.63 18.27
CA ARG A 318 -10.95 9.52 19.43
C ARG A 318 -11.02 8.72 20.73
N TRP A 319 -12.01 7.84 20.84
CA TRP A 319 -12.17 6.94 21.99
C TRP A 319 -10.92 6.06 22.18
N ARG A 320 -10.39 5.45 21.11
CA ARG A 320 -9.18 4.60 21.19
C ARG A 320 -7.88 5.35 21.47
N ARG A 321 -7.80 6.67 21.21
CA ARG A 321 -6.67 7.50 21.68
C ARG A 321 -6.76 7.80 23.18
N GLN A 322 -7.97 7.89 23.73
CA GLN A 322 -8.20 8.05 25.18
C GLN A 322 -8.04 6.71 25.93
N HIS A 323 -8.33 5.60 25.26
CA HIS A 323 -8.27 4.23 25.79
C HIS A 323 -7.32 3.37 24.93
N PRO A 324 -6.00 3.64 24.93
CA PRO A 324 -5.02 2.85 24.18
C PRO A 324 -4.93 1.42 24.75
N ALA A 325 -4.40 0.48 23.97
CA ALA A 325 -4.30 -0.93 24.39
C ALA A 325 -3.67 -1.12 25.79
N ARG A 326 -2.64 -0.31 26.13
CA ARG A 326 -1.97 -0.35 27.44
C ARG A 326 -2.93 -0.11 28.61
N SER A 327 -3.86 0.84 28.55
CA SER A 327 -4.75 1.15 29.68
C SER A 327 -5.87 0.11 29.86
N VAL A 328 -6.23 -0.63 28.80
CA VAL A 328 -7.11 -1.81 28.92
C VAL A 328 -6.34 -2.98 29.55
N VAL A 329 -5.09 -3.21 29.11
CA VAL A 329 -4.21 -4.28 29.64
C VAL A 329 -3.88 -4.07 31.12
N GLU A 330 -3.67 -2.84 31.57
CA GLU A 330 -3.42 -2.50 32.99
C GLU A 330 -4.58 -2.88 33.93
N GLN A 331 -5.78 -3.10 33.38
CA GLN A 331 -6.97 -3.51 34.13
C GLN A 331 -7.25 -5.02 34.02
N MET A 332 -6.54 -5.75 33.14
CA MET A 332 -6.73 -7.19 32.91
C MET A 332 -5.76 -8.05 33.72
N GLU A 333 -6.29 -9.09 34.38
CA GLU A 333 -5.51 -10.11 35.08
C GLU A 333 -4.87 -11.09 34.07
N PRO A 334 -3.54 -11.26 34.04
CA PRO A 334 -2.88 -12.17 33.11
C PRO A 334 -3.37 -13.62 33.24
N GLY A 335 -3.73 -14.24 32.12
CA GLY A 335 -4.27 -15.60 32.06
C GLY A 335 -5.76 -15.74 32.38
N ARG A 336 -6.44 -14.68 32.86
CA ARG A 336 -7.89 -14.68 33.01
C ARG A 336 -8.56 -14.41 31.66
N ALA A 337 -9.59 -15.21 31.36
CA ALA A 337 -10.46 -15.02 30.21
C ALA A 337 -11.62 -14.09 30.59
N TYR A 338 -11.88 -13.07 29.76
CA TYR A 338 -12.96 -12.10 29.93
C TYR A 338 -13.93 -12.15 28.76
N ARG A 339 -15.23 -11.97 29.01
CA ARG A 339 -16.24 -11.73 27.97
C ARG A 339 -16.24 -10.27 27.52
N PHE A 340 -16.79 -9.98 26.33
CA PHE A 340 -16.89 -8.61 25.84
C PHE A 340 -17.62 -7.67 26.82
N GLU A 341 -18.79 -8.05 27.35
CA GLU A 341 -19.52 -7.26 28.36
C GLU A 341 -18.73 -7.05 29.67
N GLU A 342 -17.87 -8.00 30.04
CA GLU A 342 -17.01 -7.90 31.22
C GLU A 342 -15.87 -6.89 30.98
N LEU A 343 -15.34 -6.81 29.75
CA LEU A 343 -14.35 -5.79 29.36
C LEU A 343 -14.98 -4.39 29.17
N VAL A 344 -16.19 -4.31 28.62
CA VAL A 344 -16.97 -3.05 28.56
C VAL A 344 -17.14 -2.48 29.97
N SER A 345 -17.57 -3.33 30.91
CA SER A 345 -17.75 -2.96 32.32
C SER A 345 -16.43 -2.59 33.00
N LEU A 346 -15.34 -3.32 32.70
CA LEU A 346 -14.01 -3.09 33.25
C LEU A 346 -13.44 -1.72 32.84
N VAL A 347 -13.50 -1.40 31.55
CA VAL A 347 -12.98 -0.13 31.00
C VAL A 347 -13.90 1.07 31.32
N GLY A 348 -15.03 0.85 31.98
CA GLY A 348 -15.95 1.91 32.41
C GLY A 348 -16.86 2.45 31.31
N VAL A 349 -17.04 1.70 30.22
CA VAL A 349 -17.89 2.09 29.08
C VAL A 349 -19.36 1.80 29.40
N ALA A 350 -20.24 2.77 29.12
CA ALA A 350 -21.67 2.63 29.40
C ALA A 350 -22.33 1.56 28.49
N THR A 351 -23.42 0.96 28.96
CA THR A 351 -24.09 -0.16 28.23
C THR A 351 -24.74 0.31 26.92
N ASP A 352 -25.13 1.58 26.87
CA ASP A 352 -25.74 2.30 25.75
C ASP A 352 -24.73 3.10 24.89
N ASP A 353 -23.47 3.22 25.31
CA ASP A 353 -22.42 3.87 24.52
C ASP A 353 -21.93 2.97 23.37
N LEU A 354 -22.59 3.07 22.22
CA LEU A 354 -22.18 2.37 21.00
C LEU A 354 -20.82 2.85 20.44
N GLU A 355 -20.38 4.09 20.70
CA GLU A 355 -19.08 4.60 20.22
C GLU A 355 -17.94 3.94 20.99
N GLY A 356 -17.99 3.95 22.33
CA GLY A 356 -17.03 3.29 23.18
C GLY A 356 -17.06 1.77 23.07
N ARG A 357 -18.26 1.16 23.00
CA ARG A 357 -18.39 -0.29 22.79
C ARG A 357 -17.83 -0.73 21.44
N LEU A 358 -18.07 0.03 20.35
CA LEU A 358 -17.44 -0.25 19.06
C LEU A 358 -15.92 -0.02 19.10
N GLY A 359 -15.48 1.05 19.77
CA GLY A 359 -14.05 1.37 19.94
C GLY A 359 -13.29 0.26 20.65
N LEU A 360 -13.85 -0.30 21.74
CA LEU A 360 -13.29 -1.44 22.44
C LEU A 360 -13.32 -2.72 21.58
N ALA A 361 -14.44 -3.02 20.92
CA ALA A 361 -14.57 -4.21 20.06
C ALA A 361 -13.55 -4.19 18.90
N LEU A 362 -13.32 -3.02 18.29
CA LEU A 362 -12.28 -2.80 17.28
C LEU A 362 -10.88 -2.95 17.89
N LEU A 363 -10.58 -2.28 19.01
CA LEU A 363 -9.27 -2.35 19.68
C LEU A 363 -8.84 -3.80 19.99
N LEU A 364 -9.75 -4.59 20.55
CA LEU A 364 -9.50 -5.99 20.91
C LEU A 364 -9.20 -6.88 19.70
N ASN A 365 -9.83 -6.62 18.55
CA ASN A 365 -9.71 -7.47 17.35
C ASN A 365 -8.69 -6.95 16.32
N GLU A 366 -8.31 -5.67 16.35
CA GLU A 366 -7.22 -5.10 15.56
C GLU A 366 -5.83 -5.36 16.19
N THR A 367 -5.76 -5.81 17.45
CA THR A 367 -4.48 -6.01 18.17
C THR A 367 -4.30 -7.44 18.72
N PRO A 368 -4.36 -8.50 17.88
CA PRO A 368 -4.34 -9.89 18.33
C PRO A 368 -3.05 -10.32 19.07
N ARG A 369 -1.93 -9.62 18.87
CA ARG A 369 -0.68 -9.84 19.63
C ARG A 369 -0.71 -9.29 21.07
N VAL A 370 -1.75 -8.53 21.42
CA VAL A 370 -2.03 -8.01 22.76
C VAL A 370 -3.22 -8.75 23.38
N PHE A 371 -4.34 -8.85 22.67
CA PHE A 371 -5.55 -9.55 23.12
C PHE A 371 -5.84 -10.77 22.25
N GLU A 372 -5.71 -11.96 22.83
CA GLU A 372 -6.01 -13.22 22.17
C GLU A 372 -7.52 -13.52 22.28
N ARG A 373 -8.24 -13.56 21.16
CA ARG A 373 -9.66 -13.96 21.10
C ARG A 373 -9.80 -15.48 20.96
N ARG A 374 -10.21 -16.16 22.02
CA ARG A 374 -10.53 -17.59 22.04
C ARG A 374 -12.04 -17.83 21.84
N GLN A 375 -12.40 -18.84 21.07
CA GLN A 375 -13.79 -19.26 20.85
C GLN A 375 -14.11 -20.49 21.72
N GLU A 376 -15.20 -20.46 22.51
CA GLU A 376 -15.66 -21.65 23.24
C GLU A 376 -16.18 -22.72 22.25
N THR A 377 -15.37 -23.74 21.95
CA THR A 377 -15.77 -24.86 21.07
C THR A 377 -16.73 -25.83 21.79
N ARG A 378 -18.02 -25.48 21.84
CA ARG A 378 -19.09 -26.39 22.29
C ARG A 378 -20.03 -26.75 21.14
N LEU A 379 -20.24 -28.06 20.96
CA LEU A 379 -20.95 -28.69 19.83
C LEU A 379 -22.47 -28.40 19.74
N SER A 380 -23.04 -27.53 20.57
CA SER A 380 -24.50 -27.45 20.77
C SER A 380 -25.11 -26.04 20.84
N THR A 381 -24.38 -24.97 20.49
CA THR A 381 -24.93 -23.60 20.46
C THR A 381 -24.33 -22.76 19.33
N LEU A 382 -25.14 -22.39 18.33
CA LEU A 382 -24.72 -21.59 17.16
C LEU A 382 -24.61 -20.07 17.43
N LEU A 383 -24.03 -19.73 18.58
CA LEU A 383 -23.11 -18.59 18.68
C LEU A 383 -21.91 -19.01 19.52
N GLN A 384 -20.73 -18.76 18.97
CA GLN A 384 -19.47 -18.83 19.68
C GLN A 384 -19.48 -17.75 20.77
N ARG A 385 -19.40 -18.15 22.03
CA ARG A 385 -19.03 -17.20 23.09
C ARG A 385 -17.53 -16.99 22.99
N ALA A 386 -17.15 -15.81 22.50
CA ALA A 386 -15.77 -15.37 22.50
C ALA A 386 -15.34 -14.99 23.92
N THR A 387 -14.09 -15.26 24.23
CA THR A 387 -13.41 -14.74 25.43
C THR A 387 -12.05 -14.20 25.04
N TYR A 388 -11.64 -13.11 25.67
CA TYR A 388 -10.38 -12.43 25.44
C TYR A 388 -9.43 -12.72 26.61
N THR A 389 -8.21 -13.13 26.28
CA THR A 389 -7.08 -13.27 27.21
C THR A 389 -5.95 -12.34 26.79
N LEU A 390 -5.06 -11.96 27.70
CA LEU A 390 -3.81 -11.32 27.31
C LEU A 390 -2.93 -12.35 26.56
N HIS A 391 -2.55 -12.04 25.32
CA HIS A 391 -1.70 -12.88 24.47
C HIS A 391 -0.29 -13.00 25.05
N GLU A 392 0.42 -14.12 24.86
CA GLU A 392 1.72 -14.36 25.53
C GLU A 392 2.77 -13.27 25.24
N GLU A 393 2.75 -12.69 24.03
CA GLU A 393 3.62 -11.58 23.61
C GLU A 393 3.14 -10.18 24.02
N TRP A 394 2.08 -10.01 24.83
CA TRP A 394 1.45 -8.69 25.03
C TRP A 394 2.43 -7.59 25.46
N LYS A 395 3.45 -7.94 26.27
CA LYS A 395 4.48 -7.01 26.75
C LYS A 395 5.40 -6.52 25.62
N THR A 396 5.86 -7.43 24.76
CA THR A 396 6.72 -7.09 23.62
C THR A 396 5.94 -6.41 22.51
N ALA A 397 4.66 -6.77 22.33
CA ALA A 397 3.74 -6.08 21.43
C ALA A 397 3.51 -4.62 21.87
N LEU A 398 3.15 -4.36 23.13
CA LEU A 398 2.99 -2.99 23.66
C LEU A 398 4.30 -2.19 23.65
N ALA A 399 5.47 -2.82 23.79
CA ALA A 399 6.77 -2.17 23.67
C ALA A 399 7.15 -1.82 22.22
N ALA A 400 6.51 -2.47 21.23
CA ALA A 400 6.63 -2.17 19.81
C ALA A 400 5.48 -1.28 19.27
N GLY A 401 4.72 -0.63 20.16
CA GLY A 401 3.61 0.26 19.79
C GLY A 401 2.33 -0.43 19.32
N ALA A 402 2.17 -1.75 19.53
CA ALA A 402 0.97 -2.45 19.11
C ALA A 402 -0.27 -1.93 19.88
N GLY A 403 -1.24 -1.37 19.16
CA GLY A 403 -2.43 -0.76 19.75
C GLY A 403 -2.24 0.68 20.24
N GLU A 404 -1.08 1.29 19.98
CA GLU A 404 -0.95 2.74 19.94
C GLU A 404 -1.34 3.19 18.51
N MET A 405 -2.36 4.05 18.38
CA MET A 405 -2.78 4.54 17.05
C MET A 405 -1.66 5.37 16.44
N ARG A 406 -1.26 5.04 15.20
CA ARG A 406 -0.42 5.94 14.40
C ARG A 406 -1.07 7.33 14.29
N PRO A 407 -0.29 8.41 14.33
CA PRO A 407 -0.80 9.77 14.30
C PRO A 407 -1.53 10.03 12.97
N ASP A 408 -2.83 10.31 13.08
CA ASP A 408 -3.66 10.64 11.93
C ASP A 408 -3.33 12.06 11.44
N GLN A 409 -2.50 12.13 10.41
CA GLN A 409 -2.12 13.35 9.72
C GLN A 409 -3.35 14.17 9.28
N THR A 410 -4.46 13.53 8.91
CA THR A 410 -5.70 14.19 8.50
C THR A 410 -6.34 14.93 9.68
N TRP A 411 -6.48 14.26 10.83
CA TRP A 411 -6.94 14.90 12.06
C TRP A 411 -6.02 16.04 12.49
N ILE A 412 -4.71 15.79 12.53
CA ILE A 412 -3.70 16.78 12.96
C ILE A 412 -3.78 18.04 12.08
N LEU A 413 -3.85 17.88 10.75
CA LEU A 413 -4.05 19.00 9.82
C LEU A 413 -5.40 19.72 10.04
N SER A 414 -6.48 18.99 10.29
CA SER A 414 -7.79 19.62 10.57
C SER A 414 -7.81 20.43 11.88
N VAL A 415 -7.07 20.01 12.91
CA VAL A 415 -6.90 20.79 14.15
C VAL A 415 -6.01 22.01 13.91
N ILE A 416 -4.94 21.89 13.11
CA ILE A 416 -4.10 23.02 12.70
C ILE A 416 -4.94 24.07 11.97
N ASP A 417 -5.76 23.67 10.99
CA ASP A 417 -6.55 24.60 10.19
C ASP A 417 -7.75 25.19 10.97
N LYS A 418 -8.27 24.49 11.98
CA LYS A 418 -9.23 25.01 12.98
C LYS A 418 -8.63 26.16 13.80
N TYR A 419 -7.37 26.06 14.19
CA TYR A 419 -6.69 27.03 15.08
C TYR A 419 -5.89 28.11 14.35
N LEU A 420 -5.49 27.88 13.09
CA LEU A 420 -4.76 28.84 12.24
C LEU A 420 -5.48 29.19 10.93
N PRO A 421 -6.82 29.40 10.93
CA PRO A 421 -7.57 29.67 9.69
C PRO A 421 -7.04 30.93 9.01
N ASN A 422 -6.84 30.85 7.70
CA ASN A 422 -6.40 31.96 6.85
C ASN A 422 -5.09 32.66 7.33
N SER A 423 -4.06 31.89 7.69
CA SER A 423 -2.72 32.43 7.98
C SER A 423 -1.88 32.59 6.69
N PRO A 424 -1.75 33.80 6.10
CA PRO A 424 -1.11 34.00 4.79
C PRO A 424 0.43 33.93 4.84
N ASP A 425 0.99 33.92 6.05
CA ASP A 425 2.40 33.76 6.35
C ASP A 425 2.80 32.30 6.58
N LEU A 426 1.86 31.36 6.71
CA LEU A 426 2.08 29.92 6.85
C LEU A 426 2.15 29.22 5.49
N TYR A 427 3.36 29.04 4.95
CA TYR A 427 3.56 28.50 3.60
C TYR A 427 3.76 26.98 3.53
N ARG A 428 4.10 26.31 4.65
CA ARG A 428 4.28 24.85 4.68
C ARG A 428 3.85 24.25 6.02
N ARG A 429 3.13 23.12 5.96
CA ARG A 429 2.82 22.24 7.10
C ARG A 429 3.59 20.93 6.90
N GLY A 430 4.47 20.57 7.82
CA GLY A 430 5.10 19.24 7.89
C GLY A 430 4.55 18.46 9.07
N VAL A 431 4.31 17.16 8.90
CA VAL A 431 3.91 16.22 9.95
C VAL A 431 4.81 14.99 9.83
N ASN A 432 5.38 14.54 10.93
CA ASN A 432 6.16 13.30 10.99
C ASN A 432 5.17 12.10 10.94
N PRO A 433 5.30 11.17 9.97
CA PRO A 433 4.35 10.06 9.82
C PRO A 433 4.40 9.02 10.95
N ASP A 434 5.53 8.96 11.67
CA ASP A 434 5.75 7.98 12.75
C ASP A 434 5.46 8.58 14.13
N THR A 435 5.91 9.82 14.41
CA THR A 435 5.74 10.48 15.72
C THR A 435 4.56 11.46 15.79
N GLY A 436 4.06 11.94 14.65
CA GLY A 436 2.96 12.91 14.58
C GLY A 436 3.39 14.35 14.88
N GLU A 437 4.66 14.57 15.22
CA GLU A 437 5.22 15.91 15.45
C GLU A 437 5.03 16.81 14.24
N VAL A 438 4.65 18.06 14.50
CA VAL A 438 4.31 19.04 13.48
C VAL A 438 5.40 20.11 13.41
N THR A 439 5.84 20.42 12.19
CA THR A 439 6.71 21.56 11.92
C THR A 439 6.03 22.50 10.91
N LEU A 440 5.65 23.68 11.39
CA LEU A 440 5.03 24.73 10.59
C LEU A 440 6.10 25.70 10.09
N SER A 441 6.14 25.99 8.79
CA SER A 441 7.08 26.97 8.23
C SER A 441 6.36 28.26 7.90
N PHE A 442 6.74 29.33 8.59
CA PHE A 442 6.22 30.68 8.37
C PHE A 442 7.27 31.54 7.65
N HIS A 443 6.84 32.56 6.89
CA HIS A 443 7.77 33.48 6.21
C HIS A 443 8.77 34.12 7.18
N PHE A 444 8.31 34.55 8.36
CA PHE A 444 9.10 35.19 9.41
C PHE A 444 8.90 34.46 10.77
N PRO A 445 9.73 33.44 11.09
CA PRO A 445 9.53 32.55 12.23
C PRO A 445 9.45 33.25 13.60
N SER A 446 10.30 34.25 13.86
CA SER A 446 10.34 34.97 15.15
C SER A 446 9.05 35.77 15.41
N VAL A 447 8.54 36.44 14.36
CA VAL A 447 7.25 37.15 14.39
C VAL A 447 6.10 36.15 14.55
N ALA A 448 6.10 35.06 13.80
CA ALA A 448 5.08 34.01 13.89
C ALA A 448 5.04 33.32 15.27
N GLN A 449 6.20 33.02 15.86
CA GLN A 449 6.32 32.43 17.20
C GLN A 449 5.72 33.35 18.29
N THR A 450 5.72 34.66 18.07
CA THR A 450 5.11 35.64 18.98
C THR A 450 3.60 35.78 18.71
N LYS A 451 3.24 35.91 17.42
CA LYS A 451 1.87 36.15 16.92
C LYS A 451 0.92 34.96 17.15
N TYR A 452 1.42 33.73 17.01
CA TYR A 452 0.58 32.51 16.99
C TYR A 452 0.67 31.64 18.25
N ARG A 453 1.53 31.95 19.23
CA ARG A 453 1.83 31.11 20.41
C ARG A 453 0.59 30.45 21.03
N ALA A 454 -0.39 31.24 21.49
CA ALA A 454 -1.57 30.72 22.17
C ALA A 454 -2.47 29.82 21.27
N MET A 455 -2.46 30.01 19.95
CA MET A 455 -3.16 29.15 18.99
C MET A 455 -2.40 27.84 18.79
N LEU A 456 -1.06 27.87 18.75
CA LEU A 456 -0.20 26.69 18.65
C LEU A 456 -0.26 25.84 19.92
N ASP A 457 -0.24 26.46 21.11
CA ASP A 457 -0.37 25.79 22.40
C ASP A 457 -1.73 25.06 22.51
N ALA A 458 -2.81 25.71 22.06
CA ALA A 458 -4.15 25.11 22.03
C ALA A 458 -4.27 23.99 20.98
N ALA A 459 -3.74 24.20 19.77
CA ALA A 459 -3.74 23.19 18.72
C ALA A 459 -2.91 21.95 19.10
N SER A 460 -1.75 22.13 19.73
CA SER A 460 -0.92 21.04 20.23
C SER A 460 -1.66 20.22 21.28
N LYS A 461 -2.38 20.88 22.19
CA LYS A 461 -3.18 20.23 23.23
C LYS A 461 -4.40 19.46 22.68
N GLU A 462 -5.05 19.93 21.61
CA GLU A 462 -6.18 19.22 20.99
C GLU A 462 -5.72 18.11 20.01
N ALA A 463 -4.60 18.32 19.31
CA ALA A 463 -4.04 17.32 18.40
C ALA A 463 -3.34 16.17 19.17
N GLY A 464 -2.85 16.44 20.38
CA GLY A 464 -2.11 15.47 21.20
C GLY A 464 -0.65 15.28 20.79
N VAL A 465 -0.11 16.19 19.97
CA VAL A 465 1.24 16.12 19.38
C VAL A 465 1.96 17.47 19.52
N ALA A 466 3.30 17.44 19.56
CA ALA A 466 4.10 18.67 19.62
C ALA A 466 4.00 19.45 18.30
N ILE A 467 3.73 20.76 18.38
CA ILE A 467 3.69 21.66 17.24
C ILE A 467 4.80 22.71 17.38
N THR A 468 5.67 22.78 16.38
CA THR A 468 6.87 23.63 16.35
C THR A 468 6.91 24.52 15.12
N ILE A 469 7.65 25.64 15.18
CA ILE A 469 7.93 26.49 14.01
C ILE A 469 9.33 26.18 13.48
N ALA A 470 9.47 26.07 12.15
CA ALA A 470 10.76 25.94 11.49
C ALA A 470 11.60 27.23 11.70
N PRO A 471 12.86 27.14 12.17
CA PRO A 471 13.62 28.31 12.62
C PRO A 471 14.16 29.21 11.49
N GLN A 472 14.13 28.76 10.23
CA GLN A 472 14.69 29.49 9.09
C GLN A 472 13.61 30.29 8.34
N PRO A 473 13.78 31.61 8.12
CA PRO A 473 12.85 32.43 7.36
C PRO A 473 12.90 32.14 5.87
N HIS A 474 11.83 32.50 5.17
CA HIS A 474 11.75 32.33 3.72
C HIS A 474 12.54 33.41 2.98
N GLN A 475 13.70 33.05 2.42
CA GLN A 475 14.67 33.98 1.80
C GLN A 475 14.07 34.90 0.72
N GLY A 476 13.11 34.41 -0.09
CA GLY A 476 12.35 35.22 -1.06
C GLY A 476 11.57 36.34 -0.37
N ALA A 477 10.49 35.99 0.34
CA ALA A 477 9.71 36.91 1.18
C ALA A 477 10.52 37.88 2.05
N LEU A 478 11.68 37.47 2.60
CA LEU A 478 12.58 38.38 3.33
C LEU A 478 13.21 39.44 2.41
N THR A 479 13.65 39.04 1.22
CA THR A 479 14.15 39.94 0.17
C THR A 479 13.04 40.85 -0.34
N ASP A 480 11.85 40.30 -0.61
CA ASP A 480 10.68 41.06 -1.07
C ASP A 480 10.25 42.11 -0.05
N ALA A 481 10.20 41.76 1.24
CA ALA A 481 9.92 42.71 2.32
C ALA A 481 11.01 43.79 2.43
N ALA A 482 12.28 43.44 2.26
CA ALA A 482 13.39 44.39 2.27
C ALA A 482 13.32 45.37 1.08
N HIS A 483 12.87 44.93 -0.09
CA HIS A 483 12.58 45.82 -1.23
C HIS A 483 11.34 46.69 -0.98
N ALA A 484 10.28 46.13 -0.39
CA ALA A 484 9.00 46.83 -0.17
C ALA A 484 9.06 47.98 0.85
N VAL A 485 10.02 47.97 1.78
CA VAL A 485 10.23 49.08 2.74
C VAL A 485 11.11 50.21 2.21
N LEU A 486 11.80 50.04 1.08
CA LEU A 486 12.78 51.01 0.60
C LEU A 486 12.12 52.32 0.12
N PRO A 487 12.77 53.47 0.32
CA PRO A 487 12.40 54.72 -0.35
C PRO A 487 12.47 54.56 -1.87
N ALA A 488 11.47 55.08 -2.59
CA ALA A 488 11.41 55.05 -4.06
C ALA A 488 12.56 55.80 -4.77
N THR A 489 13.39 56.52 -4.01
CA THR A 489 14.61 57.20 -4.46
C THR A 489 15.84 56.30 -4.51
N LEU A 490 15.74 55.03 -4.07
CA LEU A 490 16.81 54.04 -4.06
C LEU A 490 16.50 52.86 -4.98
N THR A 491 17.46 52.50 -5.82
CA THR A 491 17.43 51.28 -6.66
C THR A 491 18.46 50.29 -6.13
N VAL A 492 18.03 49.06 -5.80
CA VAL A 492 18.94 48.02 -5.29
C VAL A 492 19.82 47.48 -6.42
N THR A 493 21.14 47.52 -6.22
CA THR A 493 22.13 46.94 -7.15
C THR A 493 22.58 45.54 -6.70
N ARG A 494 22.51 45.23 -5.39
CA ARG A 494 22.86 43.90 -4.85
C ARG A 494 22.23 43.64 -3.48
N THR A 495 21.60 42.48 -3.33
CA THR A 495 21.14 41.92 -2.04
C THR A 495 22.17 40.93 -1.49
N SER A 496 22.34 40.86 -0.17
CA SER A 496 23.18 39.87 0.54
C SER A 496 22.54 39.50 1.88
N LEU A 497 22.42 38.20 2.20
CA LEU A 497 21.82 37.71 3.45
C LEU A 497 22.90 37.15 4.40
N HIS A 498 22.82 37.52 5.67
CA HIS A 498 23.71 37.10 6.76
C HIS A 498 22.91 36.39 7.84
N HIS A 499 22.73 35.07 7.67
CA HIS A 499 21.96 34.21 8.59
C HIS A 499 22.61 34.08 9.98
N ASP A 500 23.90 34.35 10.12
CA ASP A 500 24.62 34.37 11.41
C ASP A 500 24.27 35.58 12.29
N ARG A 501 23.64 36.61 11.71
CA ARG A 501 23.35 37.91 12.36
C ARG A 501 21.91 38.40 12.14
N GLU A 502 21.04 37.54 11.60
CA GLU A 502 19.68 37.89 11.20
C GLU A 502 19.61 39.22 10.43
N THR A 503 20.55 39.41 9.49
CA THR A 503 20.77 40.69 8.80
C THR A 503 20.67 40.52 7.28
N ILE A 504 19.95 41.44 6.61
CA ILE A 504 19.97 41.59 5.15
C ILE A 504 20.62 42.92 4.79
N ARG A 505 21.56 42.88 3.84
CA ARG A 505 22.28 44.04 3.33
C ARG A 505 21.92 44.31 1.89
N LEU A 506 21.43 45.52 1.62
CA LEU A 506 21.11 46.02 0.29
C LEU A 506 22.14 47.08 -0.10
N ARG A 507 22.81 46.90 -1.24
CA ARG A 507 23.52 48.00 -1.91
C ARG A 507 22.55 48.76 -2.78
N CYS A 508 22.52 50.08 -2.63
CA CYS A 508 21.56 50.95 -3.29
C CYS A 508 22.27 52.08 -4.05
N ALA A 509 21.89 52.25 -5.32
CA ALA A 509 22.16 53.46 -6.09
C ALA A 509 21.02 54.46 -5.88
N GLY A 510 21.35 55.75 -5.73
CA GLY A 510 20.39 56.83 -5.49
C GLY A 510 20.70 57.65 -4.24
N LYS A 511 19.75 58.50 -3.83
CA LYS A 511 19.86 59.37 -2.65
C LYS A 511 18.59 59.27 -1.81
N ALA A 512 18.74 58.84 -0.56
CA ALA A 512 17.71 58.96 0.48
C ALA A 512 18.24 59.85 1.61
N THR A 513 17.33 60.42 2.39
CA THR A 513 17.65 61.04 3.68
C THR A 513 17.92 59.98 4.75
N LEU A 514 18.59 60.39 5.83
CA LEU A 514 18.81 59.52 7.00
C LEU A 514 17.48 59.07 7.62
N GLU A 515 16.50 59.97 7.74
CA GLU A 515 15.18 59.69 8.30
C GLU A 515 14.40 58.65 7.47
N GLU A 516 14.44 58.74 6.13
CA GLU A 516 13.84 57.74 5.24
C GLU A 516 14.52 56.36 5.37
N ALA A 517 15.85 56.33 5.49
CA ALA A 517 16.60 55.08 5.67
C ALA A 517 16.35 54.44 7.04
N GLU A 518 16.26 55.23 8.12
CA GLU A 518 15.92 54.74 9.46
C GLU A 518 14.47 54.28 9.54
N ALA A 519 13.52 55.00 8.94
CA ALA A 519 12.13 54.58 8.86
C ALA A 519 11.95 53.27 8.09
N ALA A 520 12.71 53.02 7.02
CA ALA A 520 12.73 51.74 6.31
C ALA A 520 13.26 50.60 7.20
N ARG A 521 14.35 50.85 7.94
CA ARG A 521 14.96 49.87 8.87
C ARG A 521 14.03 49.48 10.01
N ILE A 522 13.31 50.44 10.59
CA ILE A 522 12.32 50.18 11.66
C ILE A 522 11.20 49.29 11.13
N ARG A 523 10.54 49.69 10.03
CA ARG A 523 9.43 48.92 9.43
C ARG A 523 9.85 47.49 9.06
N PHE A 524 11.04 47.31 8.49
CA PHE A 524 11.54 45.98 8.15
C PHE A 524 11.72 45.09 9.38
N ARG A 525 12.29 45.64 10.46
CA ARG A 525 12.52 44.91 11.71
C ARG A 525 11.22 44.55 12.42
N GLU A 526 10.22 45.43 12.38
CA GLU A 526 8.86 45.16 12.90
C GLU A 526 8.14 44.07 12.10
N GLN A 527 8.30 44.05 10.77
CA GLN A 527 7.63 43.09 9.89
C GLN A 527 8.28 41.69 9.88
N THR A 528 9.61 41.62 10.04
CA THR A 528 10.38 40.38 9.80
C THR A 528 11.19 39.88 11.01
N GLY A 529 11.40 40.73 12.02
CA GLY A 529 12.35 40.51 13.12
C GLY A 529 13.81 40.77 12.76
N TRP A 530 14.16 40.84 11.47
CA TRP A 530 15.53 40.93 10.96
C TRP A 530 16.05 42.37 10.87
N THR A 531 17.36 42.54 10.78
CA THR A 531 18.03 43.84 10.62
C THR A 531 18.26 44.18 9.16
N LEU A 532 17.94 45.40 8.74
CA LEU A 532 18.25 45.93 7.41
C LEU A 532 19.50 46.81 7.44
N GLU A 533 20.44 46.57 6.53
CA GLU A 533 21.58 47.44 6.24
C GLU A 533 21.44 47.99 4.81
N ILE A 534 21.67 49.30 4.64
CA ILE A 534 21.61 50.00 3.35
C ILE A 534 22.99 50.63 3.10
N ASP A 535 23.72 50.07 2.13
CA ASP A 535 25.01 50.59 1.64
C ASP A 535 24.73 51.58 0.50
N HIS A 536 25.19 52.83 0.61
CA HIS A 536 25.13 53.83 -0.47
C HIS A 536 26.45 53.90 -1.25
N GLU A 537 26.36 53.90 -2.59
CA GLU A 537 27.54 53.97 -3.46
C GLU A 537 27.85 55.43 -3.87
N SER A 538 28.68 56.12 -3.08
CA SER A 538 29.09 57.51 -3.37
C SER A 538 30.51 57.88 -2.91
N LEU A 539 31.51 57.70 -3.79
CA LEU A 539 32.86 58.24 -3.64
C LEU A 539 33.44 58.71 -4.98
N GLN A 540 33.28 60.00 -5.31
CA GLN A 540 34.27 60.82 -6.03
C GLN A 540 34.06 62.31 -5.74
N ILE A 541 35.14 63.09 -5.89
CA ILE A 541 35.23 64.54 -5.63
C ILE A 541 35.96 65.17 -6.85
N VAL A 542 35.81 66.48 -7.06
CA VAL A 542 36.58 67.37 -7.98
C VAL A 542 35.94 67.67 -9.37
N SER A 543 35.21 68.80 -9.39
CA SER A 543 35.30 69.92 -10.35
C SER A 543 34.99 69.81 -11.86
N SER A 544 33.97 70.62 -12.23
CA SER A 544 33.94 71.63 -13.33
C SER A 544 33.75 71.26 -14.82
N SER A 545 32.71 71.89 -15.40
CA SER A 545 32.58 72.40 -16.78
C SER A 545 32.39 71.43 -17.96
N SER A 546 31.20 71.43 -18.58
CA SER A 546 30.95 72.22 -19.82
C SER A 546 29.60 71.91 -20.54
N VAL A 547 28.73 72.94 -20.63
CA VAL A 547 27.83 73.28 -21.77
C VAL A 547 26.66 72.34 -22.21
N LEU A 548 25.59 72.99 -22.70
CA LEU A 548 24.27 72.52 -23.17
C LEU A 548 24.14 72.69 -24.71
N PRO A 549 22.97 72.50 -25.37
CA PRO A 549 21.98 71.40 -25.36
C PRO A 549 21.58 70.94 -26.79
N SER A 550 20.70 69.92 -26.94
CA SER A 550 19.57 69.95 -27.90
C SER A 550 18.68 68.69 -27.85
N SER A 551 17.42 68.86 -28.30
CA SER A 551 16.32 67.89 -28.39
C SER A 551 15.36 68.33 -29.54
N PRO A 552 14.27 67.63 -29.88
CA PRO A 552 14.07 66.19 -30.14
C PRO A 552 13.43 65.92 -31.54
N SER A 553 13.26 64.67 -31.97
CA SER A 553 12.34 64.28 -33.07
C SER A 553 11.94 62.80 -33.01
N SER A 554 10.80 62.44 -33.63
CA SER A 554 10.11 61.12 -33.54
C SER A 554 10.24 60.29 -34.85
N PRO A 555 9.85 58.98 -34.87
CA PRO A 555 10.27 58.04 -35.93
C PRO A 555 9.26 57.85 -37.09
N SER A 556 9.71 57.19 -38.17
CA SER A 556 8.87 56.67 -39.27
C SER A 556 9.50 55.42 -39.95
N SER A 557 8.75 54.73 -40.81
CA SER A 557 9.05 53.43 -41.48
C SER A 557 8.57 53.47 -42.95
N PRO A 558 8.69 52.42 -43.82
CA PRO A 558 9.31 51.08 -43.69
C PRO A 558 10.56 50.92 -44.62
N PRO A 559 10.70 50.16 -45.75
CA PRO A 559 9.82 49.23 -46.52
C PRO A 559 10.37 47.77 -46.64
N SER A 560 9.90 47.00 -47.63
CA SER A 560 10.37 45.67 -48.10
C SER A 560 9.91 45.47 -49.57
N PRO A 561 10.20 44.37 -50.33
CA PRO A 561 11.20 43.30 -50.21
C PRO A 561 12.15 43.27 -51.48
N PRO A 562 12.86 42.17 -51.84
CA PRO A 562 12.26 41.07 -52.63
C PRO A 562 12.74 39.65 -52.21
N SER A 563 12.54 38.63 -53.05
CA SER A 563 12.35 37.22 -52.62
C SER A 563 13.33 36.16 -53.15
N SER A 564 13.41 35.06 -52.39
CA SER A 564 13.65 33.65 -52.81
C SER A 564 14.98 33.25 -53.49
N SER A 565 15.73 32.38 -52.80
CA SER A 565 16.34 31.19 -53.38
C SER A 565 16.00 29.97 -52.50
N ALA A 566 16.01 28.75 -53.05
CA ALA A 566 15.34 27.61 -52.43
C ALA A 566 16.14 26.93 -51.29
N THR A 567 15.49 26.69 -50.15
CA THR A 567 15.99 25.81 -49.08
C THR A 567 15.51 24.36 -49.30
N PRO A 568 16.31 23.34 -48.94
CA PRO A 568 15.86 21.95 -48.98
C PRO A 568 14.73 21.72 -47.99
N HIS A 569 13.69 20.99 -48.40
CA HIS A 569 12.50 20.79 -47.60
C HIS A 569 12.77 19.80 -46.46
N ARG A 570 13.05 20.31 -45.26
CA ARG A 570 13.14 19.49 -44.04
C ARG A 570 11.80 18.77 -43.82
N LEU A 571 11.87 17.46 -43.58
CA LEU A 571 10.71 16.64 -43.21
C LEU A 571 10.19 17.02 -41.82
N ASP A 572 8.90 16.80 -41.56
CA ASP A 572 8.37 16.94 -40.22
C ASP A 572 9.08 15.98 -39.25
N LEU A 573 9.11 16.36 -37.97
CA LEU A 573 9.87 15.61 -36.97
C LEU A 573 9.40 14.15 -36.83
N HIS A 574 8.09 13.90 -36.90
CA HIS A 574 7.54 12.58 -36.65
C HIS A 574 7.88 11.62 -37.81
N THR A 575 7.70 12.07 -39.05
CA THR A 575 8.11 11.32 -40.25
C THR A 575 9.63 11.12 -40.28
N ALA A 576 10.43 12.14 -39.95
CA ALA A 576 11.89 12.02 -39.92
C ALA A 576 12.37 11.00 -38.86
N MET A 577 11.80 11.02 -37.65
CA MET A 577 12.09 10.01 -36.61
C MET A 577 11.60 8.61 -36.99
N ALA A 578 10.43 8.49 -37.63
CA ALA A 578 9.91 7.21 -38.11
C ALA A 578 10.79 6.59 -39.19
N LEU A 579 11.29 7.40 -40.14
CA LEU A 579 12.19 6.98 -41.20
C LEU A 579 13.53 6.47 -40.62
N VAL A 580 14.12 7.20 -39.67
CA VAL A 580 15.34 6.75 -38.95
C VAL A 580 15.09 5.45 -38.15
N ARG A 581 13.95 5.33 -37.45
CA ARG A 581 13.56 4.09 -36.73
C ARG A 581 13.36 2.90 -37.67
N ALA A 582 12.84 3.13 -38.88
CA ALA A 582 12.67 2.08 -39.87
C ALA A 582 14.01 1.61 -40.45
N ALA A 583 14.89 2.53 -40.82
CA ALA A 583 16.19 2.21 -41.43
C ALA A 583 17.22 1.61 -40.44
N LEU A 584 17.07 1.85 -39.14
CA LEU A 584 17.91 1.27 -38.08
C LEU A 584 17.22 0.14 -37.30
N ARG A 585 16.09 -0.39 -37.79
CA ARG A 585 15.31 -1.45 -37.12
C ARG A 585 16.14 -2.71 -36.83
N ASP A 586 16.94 -3.13 -37.81
CA ASP A 586 17.64 -4.41 -37.76
C ASP A 586 19.04 -4.30 -37.11
N ALA A 587 19.42 -3.08 -36.68
CA ALA A 587 20.67 -2.82 -35.97
C ALA A 587 20.53 -3.21 -34.48
N GLN A 588 21.01 -4.40 -34.12
CA GLN A 588 20.95 -4.96 -32.75
C GLN A 588 21.60 -4.08 -31.66
N ASP A 589 22.44 -3.12 -32.06
CA ASP A 589 23.07 -2.14 -31.18
C ASP A 589 22.34 -0.79 -31.11
N PHE A 590 21.34 -0.52 -31.95
CA PHE A 590 20.49 0.68 -31.91
C PHE A 590 19.35 0.53 -30.89
N TYR A 591 19.09 1.56 -30.09
CA TYR A 591 18.02 1.49 -29.08
C TYR A 591 17.18 2.76 -28.91
N LYS A 592 17.61 3.94 -29.40
CA LYS A 592 16.81 5.17 -29.31
C LYS A 592 17.20 6.20 -30.36
N VAL A 593 16.21 6.92 -30.90
CA VAL A 593 16.41 8.20 -31.59
C VAL A 593 15.65 9.29 -30.84
N SER A 594 16.27 10.46 -30.70
CA SER A 594 15.68 11.70 -30.20
C SER A 594 16.02 12.86 -31.14
N ALA A 595 15.41 14.03 -30.97
CA ALA A 595 15.70 15.19 -31.80
C ALA A 595 15.96 16.45 -30.96
N ASP A 596 16.88 17.29 -31.43
CA ASP A 596 16.94 18.71 -31.08
C ASP A 596 16.27 19.49 -32.21
N GLN A 597 15.06 20.00 -31.96
CA GLN A 597 14.30 20.78 -32.94
C GLN A 597 14.94 22.13 -33.25
N ALA A 598 15.60 22.76 -32.27
CA ALA A 598 16.19 24.09 -32.41
C ALA A 598 17.46 24.05 -33.26
N GLN A 599 18.27 23.01 -33.11
CA GLN A 599 19.47 22.79 -33.93
C GLN A 599 19.18 22.01 -35.22
N GLY A 600 18.04 21.32 -35.33
CA GLY A 600 17.70 20.49 -36.49
C GLY A 600 18.48 19.18 -36.56
N VAL A 601 18.83 18.61 -35.40
CA VAL A 601 19.69 17.43 -35.26
C VAL A 601 18.87 16.23 -34.80
N LEU A 602 18.96 15.10 -35.50
CA LEU A 602 18.47 13.80 -35.03
C LEU A 602 19.63 13.07 -34.34
N MET A 603 19.46 12.78 -33.05
CA MET A 603 20.45 12.16 -32.19
C MET A 603 20.10 10.67 -32.00
N VAL A 604 20.79 9.79 -32.73
CA VAL A 604 20.65 8.33 -32.60
C VAL A 604 21.57 7.81 -31.51
N ARG A 605 21.10 6.80 -30.77
CA ARG A 605 21.82 6.15 -29.67
C ARG A 605 21.99 4.67 -29.96
N PHE A 606 23.24 4.25 -29.84
CA PHE A 606 23.66 2.86 -29.92
C PHE A 606 24.32 2.47 -28.59
N HIS A 607 24.32 1.18 -28.25
CA HIS A 607 24.97 0.69 -27.04
C HIS A 607 26.48 0.99 -27.01
N PHE A 608 27.14 0.89 -28.17
CA PHE A 608 28.57 1.14 -28.37
C PHE A 608 28.78 2.18 -29.49
N PRO A 609 28.68 3.48 -29.19
CA PRO A 609 28.57 4.53 -30.21
C PRO A 609 29.83 4.69 -31.06
N ASP A 610 31.01 4.37 -30.51
CA ASP A 610 32.29 4.44 -31.22
C ASP A 610 32.36 3.49 -32.42
N ILE A 611 31.93 2.24 -32.24
CA ILE A 611 31.85 1.26 -33.33
C ILE A 611 30.67 1.55 -34.24
N ALA A 612 29.52 1.97 -33.67
CA ALA A 612 28.32 2.30 -34.46
C ALA A 612 28.54 3.48 -35.43
N ARG A 613 29.32 4.50 -35.03
CA ARG A 613 29.72 5.62 -35.91
C ARG A 613 30.43 5.15 -37.18
N VAL A 614 31.31 4.16 -37.07
CA VAL A 614 32.03 3.59 -38.23
C VAL A 614 31.12 2.62 -38.99
N ARG A 615 30.40 1.74 -38.29
CA ARG A 615 29.54 0.70 -38.86
C ARG A 615 28.37 1.24 -39.70
N TYR A 616 27.81 2.39 -39.33
CA TYR A 616 26.59 2.91 -39.95
C TYR A 616 26.75 4.25 -40.69
N ALA A 617 27.98 4.74 -40.90
CA ALA A 617 28.26 6.04 -41.53
C ALA A 617 27.40 6.30 -42.80
N ASP A 618 27.52 5.43 -43.81
CA ASP A 618 26.76 5.51 -45.08
C ASP A 618 25.24 5.50 -44.90
N THR A 619 24.73 4.95 -43.79
CA THR A 619 23.29 4.94 -43.47
C THR A 619 22.88 6.24 -42.79
N LEU A 620 23.70 6.79 -41.90
CA LEU A 620 23.45 8.06 -41.22
C LEU A 620 23.52 9.25 -42.19
N ASP A 621 24.46 9.22 -43.15
CA ASP A 621 24.56 10.24 -44.20
C ASP A 621 23.37 10.17 -45.18
N ARG A 622 22.96 8.96 -45.60
CA ARG A 622 21.73 8.79 -46.39
C ARG A 622 20.48 9.28 -45.65
N LEU A 623 20.35 8.95 -44.36
CA LEU A 623 19.24 9.42 -43.52
C LEU A 623 19.24 10.94 -43.35
N SER A 624 20.41 11.56 -43.24
CA SER A 624 20.52 13.03 -43.17
C SER A 624 20.03 13.69 -44.46
N ASN A 625 20.49 13.19 -45.61
CA ASN A 625 20.08 13.67 -46.92
C ASN A 625 18.59 13.41 -47.22
N GLN A 626 18.02 12.29 -46.76
CA GLN A 626 16.60 11.96 -46.96
C GLN A 626 15.64 12.76 -46.06
N THR A 627 16.09 13.21 -44.88
CA THR A 627 15.22 13.90 -43.91
C THR A 627 15.39 15.42 -43.90
N GLY A 628 16.54 15.95 -44.32
CA GLY A 628 16.88 17.37 -44.12
C GLY A 628 17.14 17.74 -42.65
N TRP A 629 17.42 16.73 -41.82
CA TRP A 629 17.91 16.84 -40.45
C TRP A 629 19.34 16.29 -40.38
N THR A 630 20.20 16.84 -39.53
CA THR A 630 21.56 16.31 -39.35
C THR A 630 21.50 15.09 -38.43
N VAL A 631 21.72 13.87 -38.94
CA VAL A 631 21.67 12.64 -38.13
C VAL A 631 23.05 12.36 -37.52
N THR A 632 23.13 12.26 -36.20
CA THR A 632 24.40 12.13 -35.46
C THR A 632 24.31 11.08 -34.34
N VAL A 633 25.42 10.43 -34.03
CA VAL A 633 25.49 9.41 -32.96
C VAL A 633 25.89 10.04 -31.62
N TYR A 634 25.07 9.82 -30.59
CA TYR A 634 25.34 10.25 -29.22
C TYR A 634 26.67 9.65 -28.68
N PRO A 635 27.56 10.43 -28.06
CA PRO A 635 28.94 10.01 -27.80
C PRO A 635 29.14 9.04 -26.62
N GLU A 636 28.20 8.95 -25.68
CA GLU A 636 28.37 8.17 -24.44
C GLU A 636 27.82 6.74 -24.60
N PRO A 637 28.57 5.68 -24.20
CA PRO A 637 28.12 4.29 -24.28
C PRO A 637 27.06 3.94 -23.23
N HIS A 638 26.25 2.91 -23.52
CA HIS A 638 25.20 2.47 -22.60
C HIS A 638 25.80 1.65 -21.43
N GLN A 639 25.78 2.21 -20.22
CA GLN A 639 26.45 1.62 -19.04
C GLN A 639 26.03 0.18 -18.75
N GLY A 640 24.73 -0.15 -18.78
CA GLY A 640 24.26 -1.52 -18.57
C GLY A 640 24.68 -2.49 -19.69
N ALA A 641 24.88 -2.01 -20.92
CA ALA A 641 25.36 -2.85 -22.03
C ALA A 641 26.88 -3.09 -21.92
N MET A 642 27.64 -2.10 -21.45
CA MET A 642 29.04 -2.26 -21.07
C MET A 642 29.19 -3.31 -19.96
N GLU A 643 28.38 -3.26 -18.90
CA GLU A 643 28.44 -4.25 -17.81
C GLU A 643 28.04 -5.66 -18.28
N ALA A 644 26.92 -5.81 -18.99
CA ALA A 644 26.48 -7.10 -19.52
C ALA A 644 27.53 -7.71 -20.46
N LEU A 645 28.19 -6.89 -21.29
CA LEU A 645 29.30 -7.34 -22.13
C LEU A 645 30.52 -7.73 -21.30
N VAL A 646 30.93 -6.97 -20.27
CA VAL A 646 32.03 -7.36 -19.38
C VAL A 646 31.76 -8.73 -18.75
N ARG A 647 30.57 -8.95 -18.19
CA ARG A 647 30.18 -10.23 -17.56
C ARG A 647 30.18 -11.38 -18.58
N ARG A 648 29.62 -11.19 -19.78
CA ARG A 648 29.58 -12.20 -20.85
C ARG A 648 30.94 -12.50 -21.49
N THR A 649 31.89 -11.57 -21.42
CA THR A 649 33.20 -11.70 -22.07
C THR A 649 34.29 -12.23 -21.12
N MET A 650 33.99 -12.40 -19.82
CA MET A 650 34.93 -13.06 -18.91
C MET A 650 35.12 -14.54 -19.27
N PRO A 651 36.35 -15.08 -19.17
CA PRO A 651 36.60 -16.51 -19.30
C PRO A 651 36.14 -17.28 -18.06
N GLU A 652 35.87 -18.57 -18.24
CA GLU A 652 35.57 -19.49 -17.14
C GLU A 652 36.65 -19.43 -16.05
N GLY A 653 36.22 -19.39 -14.79
CA GLY A 653 37.11 -19.24 -13.63
C GLY A 653 37.51 -17.79 -13.29
N ALA A 654 36.94 -16.76 -13.95
CA ALA A 654 37.04 -15.35 -13.54
C ALA A 654 35.64 -14.72 -13.33
N GLU A 655 35.18 -14.68 -12.08
CA GLU A 655 33.89 -14.10 -11.71
C GLU A 655 33.99 -12.58 -11.50
N VAL A 656 33.06 -11.79 -12.06
CA VAL A 656 33.06 -10.31 -11.94
C VAL A 656 32.50 -9.85 -10.59
N VAL A 657 33.37 -9.32 -9.73
CA VAL A 657 33.02 -8.80 -8.40
C VAL A 657 32.59 -7.33 -8.48
N GLY A 658 31.35 -7.05 -8.08
CA GLY A 658 30.78 -5.70 -8.09
C GLY A 658 30.48 -5.18 -9.51
N ALA A 659 30.20 -3.88 -9.62
CA ALA A 659 29.89 -3.22 -10.88
C ALA A 659 31.17 -2.68 -11.58
N PRO A 660 31.35 -2.87 -12.90
CA PRO A 660 32.48 -2.30 -13.63
C PRO A 660 32.49 -0.76 -13.61
N SER A 661 33.65 -0.16 -13.39
CA SER A 661 33.84 1.29 -13.32
C SER A 661 34.27 1.89 -14.67
N LEU A 662 33.49 2.84 -15.20
CA LEU A 662 33.71 3.44 -16.52
C LEU A 662 34.53 4.75 -16.43
N TYR A 663 35.80 4.70 -16.82
CA TYR A 663 36.72 5.83 -16.85
C TYR A 663 36.65 6.57 -18.20
N ARG A 664 35.61 7.40 -18.35
CA ARG A 664 35.24 8.05 -19.62
C ARG A 664 36.40 8.81 -20.31
N LYS A 665 37.15 9.62 -19.56
CA LYS A 665 38.30 10.40 -20.10
C LYS A 665 39.37 9.54 -20.77
N ASN A 666 39.52 8.28 -20.34
CA ASN A 666 40.54 7.36 -20.83
C ASN A 666 39.96 6.27 -21.75
N ARG A 667 38.65 6.26 -22.01
CA ARG A 667 37.91 5.19 -22.71
C ARG A 667 38.22 3.79 -22.14
N GLN A 668 38.28 3.70 -20.81
CA GLN A 668 38.64 2.49 -20.07
C GLN A 668 37.47 1.99 -19.24
N VAL A 669 37.28 0.68 -19.17
CA VAL A 669 36.36 0.02 -18.24
C VAL A 669 37.19 -0.84 -17.30
N LEU A 670 37.14 -0.54 -16.01
CA LEU A 670 37.81 -1.31 -14.96
C LEU A 670 36.84 -2.33 -14.38
N THR A 671 37.24 -3.58 -14.34
CA THR A 671 36.51 -4.63 -13.64
C THR A 671 37.41 -5.35 -12.64
N LYS A 672 36.83 -5.77 -11.52
CA LYS A 672 37.47 -6.67 -10.55
C LYS A 672 36.99 -8.10 -10.82
N VAL A 673 37.92 -9.05 -10.80
CA VAL A 673 37.59 -10.47 -10.91
C VAL A 673 38.13 -11.28 -9.75
N ARG A 674 37.37 -12.30 -9.35
CA ARG A 674 37.74 -13.32 -8.38
C ARG A 674 37.93 -14.65 -9.09
N GLY A 675 38.84 -15.47 -8.58
CA GLY A 675 39.25 -16.71 -9.25
C GLY A 675 40.53 -16.55 -10.08
N ARG A 676 40.82 -17.53 -10.95
CA ARG A 676 42.13 -17.73 -11.57
C ARG A 676 42.03 -18.19 -13.02
N ALA A 677 41.67 -17.28 -13.91
CA ALA A 677 41.72 -17.51 -15.36
C ALA A 677 43.14 -17.45 -15.93
N GLU A 678 43.38 -18.15 -17.05
CA GLU A 678 44.63 -18.04 -17.79
C GLU A 678 44.84 -16.65 -18.38
N LYS A 679 46.10 -16.18 -18.40
CA LYS A 679 46.47 -14.90 -19.04
C LYS A 679 46.03 -14.83 -20.51
N LYS A 680 46.19 -15.92 -21.29
CA LYS A 680 45.75 -15.98 -22.69
C LYS A 680 44.24 -15.83 -22.86
N ALA A 681 43.44 -16.32 -21.90
CA ALA A 681 41.99 -16.19 -21.93
C ALA A 681 41.55 -14.76 -21.58
N LEU A 682 42.19 -14.14 -20.58
CA LEU A 682 41.97 -12.73 -20.22
C LEU A 682 42.40 -11.76 -21.33
N ASP A 683 43.50 -12.05 -22.04
CA ASP A 683 43.96 -11.20 -23.15
C ASP A 683 43.01 -11.30 -24.37
N ARG A 684 42.47 -12.49 -24.68
CA ARG A 684 41.37 -12.65 -25.66
C ARG A 684 40.10 -11.91 -25.24
N ALA A 685 39.73 -11.95 -23.96
CA ALA A 685 38.56 -11.23 -23.44
C ALA A 685 38.69 -9.71 -23.61
N ARG A 686 39.89 -9.16 -23.35
CA ARG A 686 40.21 -7.74 -23.59
C ARG A 686 40.10 -7.37 -25.07
N GLU A 687 40.61 -8.21 -25.95
CA GLU A 687 40.56 -7.98 -27.40
C GLU A 687 39.11 -8.02 -27.93
N ALA A 688 38.33 -9.05 -27.59
CA ALA A 688 36.93 -9.15 -27.99
C ALA A 688 36.07 -7.98 -27.46
N PHE A 689 36.33 -7.54 -26.22
CA PHE A 689 35.69 -6.35 -25.66
C PHE A 689 36.08 -5.08 -26.44
N ALA A 690 37.36 -4.88 -26.74
CA ALA A 690 37.83 -3.72 -27.49
C ALA A 690 37.29 -3.66 -28.92
N GLN A 691 37.24 -4.80 -29.63
CA GLN A 691 36.63 -4.91 -30.96
C GLN A 691 35.11 -4.62 -30.95
N THR A 692 34.41 -5.00 -29.87
CA THR A 692 32.95 -4.80 -29.73
C THR A 692 32.60 -3.36 -29.33
N THR A 693 33.45 -2.69 -28.56
CA THR A 693 33.12 -1.41 -27.89
C THR A 693 33.91 -0.19 -28.36
N GLY A 694 35.13 -0.38 -28.86
CA GLY A 694 36.11 0.70 -29.03
C GLY A 694 36.74 1.21 -27.72
N TRP A 695 36.57 0.47 -26.60
CA TRP A 695 37.04 0.82 -25.25
C TRP A 695 38.00 -0.24 -24.69
N THR A 696 38.92 0.17 -23.81
CA THR A 696 39.94 -0.73 -23.24
C THR A 696 39.45 -1.38 -21.94
N LEU A 697 39.48 -2.71 -21.87
CA LEU A 697 39.12 -3.47 -20.68
C LEU A 697 40.33 -3.65 -19.73
N VAL A 698 40.25 -3.06 -18.54
CA VAL A 698 41.23 -3.24 -17.47
C VAL A 698 40.66 -4.24 -16.47
N VAL A 699 41.41 -5.31 -16.19
CA VAL A 699 41.00 -6.38 -15.26
C VAL A 699 41.96 -6.41 -14.08
N GLN A 700 41.44 -6.19 -12.88
CA GLN A 700 42.16 -6.38 -11.61
C GLN A 700 41.74 -7.71 -10.99
N VAL A 701 42.71 -8.53 -10.59
CA VAL A 701 42.44 -9.75 -9.84
C VAL A 701 42.37 -9.40 -8.35
N GLU A 702 41.22 -9.64 -7.73
CA GLU A 702 41.05 -9.60 -6.28
C GLU A 702 41.70 -10.86 -5.68
N ARG A 703 42.59 -10.68 -4.70
CA ARG A 703 43.37 -11.76 -4.06
C ARG A 703 42.69 -12.31 -2.83
#